data_AF-A0A8D3BL16-F1
#
_entry.id   AF-A0A8D3BL16-F1
#
_cell.length_a   1.000
_cell.length_b   1.000
_cell.length_c   1.000
_cell.angle_alpha   90.00
_cell.angle_beta   90.00
_cell.angle_gamma   90.00
#
_symmetry.space_group_name_H-M   'P 1'
#
loop_
_entity.id
_entity.type
_entity.pdbx_description
1 polymer ?
#
loop_
_entity_poly.entity_id
_entity_poly.type
_entity_poly.pdbx_seq_one_letter_code
_entity_poly.pdbx_strand_id
1 'polypeptide(L)'
;MSNDSQGSVKGEAAVILAPSAPATDSSQGPPLSPSTTSKPPELPDELVQAGWSKCWSRRENRPYYFNRFTNQSLWEVPVLGQHDVISDPLGLNAAPAEGGESNLGNGQRKRRCSEEQGAGPNSLKRAKVEPTTPISPSTPGPAAAPAPAPAAAPTPTPTPAPYRPAVIYWDLDIQTNAVIREHPPTPHHLPPHPEIEMQRAQLVTKLRQHYHELCHQREGIDPPRESFNRWLLERKVIDKGHDPLLPSDCDPVISPSMFREVMNDIPIRLSRIKYKEEARRLLFKYAEAAKKMIDSRNASPESRKVVKWNAEDTMSWLRRDHSASKEDYMDRLEHLRQQCGPHVTAVAKDSVEGICSKIYQLSAEYSRRLRQTHLKACASPQQSRLVYCYPMRLAIPSPPLPRVELHFENDVACLRFRGEMVKVNRGHFSKLELLYRYSCIDDPRFEKFLSRVWCLLKRYQVMFGSGANEGTGLQGALPVTVFEALHRQFGVSFECFASPLNCYFKQFCSAFPDSDGFFGSRGHFLAFSPVSGSFEANPPFCEELMEAMVKHFEELLVQSSEPLSFIVIVPEWRDPVTPALTRMEASKFLRHQLSVPAYEHEYRSGSQHICKREEMYYRAVHGTALLFLQNDAGFAKWAPTPERLAELTAAYRPISSRTSSLSSPGPAHTVPGDKDSVPKASEKTQGSVMSPGSHDNNNNNNNNNNDSSSSSSSSSSSSSSPADKVAPV
;
A
#
# COMPACT_ATOMS: atom_id res chain seq x y z
N MET A 1 -32.13 -32.99 -34.40
CA MET A 1 -32.99 -33.70 -35.38
C MET A 1 -32.65 -33.16 -36.76
N SER A 2 -32.87 -33.94 -37.82
CA SER A 2 -32.22 -33.75 -39.12
C SER A 2 -33.15 -33.13 -40.19
N ASN A 3 -32.58 -32.89 -41.39
CA ASN A 3 -33.24 -32.58 -42.67
C ASN A 3 -33.78 -31.13 -42.80
N ASP A 4 -33.79 -30.49 -43.99
CA ASP A 4 -33.42 -30.89 -45.38
C ASP A 4 -32.87 -29.61 -46.10
N SER A 5 -31.65 -29.55 -46.65
CA SER A 5 -31.09 -30.02 -47.96
C SER A 5 -30.98 -28.92 -49.06
N GLN A 6 -30.30 -29.21 -50.18
CA GLN A 6 -29.68 -28.19 -51.09
C GLN A 6 -30.39 -28.05 -52.47
N GLY A 7 -30.27 -26.88 -53.14
CA GLY A 7 -30.77 -26.66 -54.51
C GLY A 7 -30.14 -25.47 -55.25
N SER A 8 -29.81 -25.63 -56.55
CA SER A 8 -28.83 -24.80 -57.31
C SER A 8 -29.41 -23.75 -58.30
N VAL A 9 -28.81 -22.55 -58.28
CA VAL A 9 -28.47 -21.60 -59.39
C VAL A 9 -29.27 -21.57 -60.71
N LYS A 10 -29.87 -20.40 -61.06
CA LYS A 10 -29.61 -19.60 -62.30
C LYS A 10 -30.54 -18.36 -62.47
N GLY A 11 -30.04 -17.29 -63.12
CA GLY A 11 -30.82 -16.13 -63.61
C GLY A 11 -29.94 -14.91 -63.93
N GLU A 12 -30.17 -14.21 -65.06
CA GLU A 12 -29.34 -13.09 -65.58
C GLU A 12 -30.18 -11.86 -66.02
N ALA A 13 -29.48 -10.76 -66.36
CA ALA A 13 -29.94 -9.56 -67.11
C ALA A 13 -30.80 -8.50 -66.36
N ALA A 14 -30.71 -7.18 -66.64
CA ALA A 14 -29.66 -6.42 -67.36
C ALA A 14 -29.70 -4.88 -67.10
N VAL A 15 -28.49 -4.27 -67.17
CA VAL A 15 -28.08 -2.96 -67.75
C VAL A 15 -29.11 -1.83 -67.99
N ILE A 16 -28.79 -0.63 -67.48
CA ILE A 16 -28.68 0.71 -68.15
C ILE A 16 -27.95 1.65 -67.15
N LEU A 17 -26.77 2.24 -67.35
CA LEU A 17 -26.14 3.11 -68.38
C LEU A 17 -26.32 4.64 -68.16
N ALA A 18 -25.19 5.37 -68.29
CA ALA A 18 -24.99 6.79 -67.98
C ALA A 18 -25.35 7.74 -69.15
N PRO A 19 -25.21 9.08 -68.99
CA PRO A 19 -23.96 9.76 -69.44
C PRO A 19 -23.60 11.05 -68.62
N SER A 20 -22.79 12.01 -69.11
CA SER A 20 -21.30 11.98 -69.24
C SER A 20 -20.71 13.33 -69.72
N ALA A 21 -19.88 14.01 -68.89
CA ALA A 21 -18.88 15.06 -69.27
C ALA A 21 -19.45 16.37 -69.94
N PRO A 22 -18.65 17.38 -70.40
CA PRO A 22 -17.18 17.56 -70.36
C PRO A 22 -16.59 18.98 -70.04
N ALA A 23 -15.28 18.98 -69.71
CA ALA A 23 -14.17 19.88 -70.16
C ALA A 23 -14.05 21.42 -69.87
N THR A 24 -12.84 21.78 -69.36
CA THR A 24 -11.92 22.92 -69.70
C THR A 24 -12.31 24.40 -69.58
N ASP A 25 -11.47 25.18 -68.85
CA ASP A 25 -10.56 26.21 -69.42
C ASP A 25 -9.41 26.58 -68.43
N SER A 26 -8.44 27.44 -68.82
CA SER A 26 -7.24 27.78 -68.03
C SER A 26 -6.52 29.08 -68.45
N SER A 27 -6.17 29.97 -67.50
CA SER A 27 -5.16 31.04 -67.66
C SER A 27 -4.74 31.67 -66.31
N GLN A 28 -3.93 32.75 -66.30
CA GLN A 28 -3.02 33.13 -65.18
C GLN A 28 -3.40 34.42 -64.41
N GLY A 29 -2.98 34.55 -63.14
CA GLY A 29 -2.92 35.84 -62.41
C GLY A 29 -2.71 35.74 -60.89
N PRO A 30 -1.71 36.42 -60.28
CA PRO A 30 -1.50 36.48 -58.82
C PRO A 30 -1.70 37.91 -58.24
N PRO A 31 -1.54 38.12 -56.91
CA PRO A 31 -2.23 37.48 -55.80
C PRO A 31 -2.99 38.52 -54.92
N LEU A 32 -4.06 38.13 -54.22
CA LEU A 32 -4.76 39.00 -53.26
C LEU A 32 -5.12 38.26 -51.96
N SER A 33 -4.67 38.81 -50.83
CA SER A 33 -5.01 38.36 -49.48
C SER A 33 -6.09 39.25 -48.87
N PRO A 34 -7.13 38.66 -48.24
CA PRO A 34 -7.86 39.33 -47.16
C PRO A 34 -7.81 38.53 -45.85
N SER A 35 -7.18 39.15 -44.84
CA SER A 35 -7.54 39.14 -43.41
C SER A 35 -8.53 38.10 -42.81
N THR A 36 -8.00 37.42 -41.79
CA THR A 36 -8.60 37.15 -40.45
C THR A 36 -9.59 36.02 -40.19
N THR A 37 -9.44 35.48 -38.95
CA THR A 37 -10.43 34.74 -38.14
C THR A 37 -10.92 33.37 -38.64
N SER A 38 -10.03 32.39 -38.60
CA SER A 38 -10.36 31.08 -38.00
C SER A 38 -9.67 30.99 -36.63
N LYS A 39 -10.42 30.83 -35.53
CA LYS A 39 -9.82 30.34 -34.27
C LYS A 39 -9.15 28.98 -34.54
N PRO A 40 -8.02 28.63 -33.89
CA PRO A 40 -7.63 27.24 -33.82
C PRO A 40 -8.76 26.46 -33.11
N PRO A 41 -9.03 25.19 -33.46
CA PRO A 41 -10.07 24.41 -32.78
C PRO A 41 -9.74 24.34 -31.29
N GLU A 42 -10.67 24.87 -30.50
CA GLU A 42 -10.65 24.83 -29.05
C GLU A 42 -10.87 23.37 -28.60
N LEU A 43 -10.32 23.01 -27.44
CA LEU A 43 -10.48 21.66 -26.89
C LEU A 43 -11.96 21.44 -26.52
N PRO A 44 -12.52 20.23 -26.72
CA PRO A 44 -13.78 19.84 -26.11
C PRO A 44 -13.82 20.17 -24.63
N ASP A 45 -14.94 20.73 -24.14
CA ASP A 45 -15.07 21.21 -22.76
C ASP A 45 -14.77 20.13 -21.73
N GLU A 46 -15.10 18.87 -22.01
CA GLU A 46 -14.76 17.70 -21.19
C GLU A 46 -13.24 17.59 -20.95
N LEU A 47 -12.42 17.84 -21.97
CA LEU A 47 -10.96 17.81 -21.83
C LEU A 47 -10.44 19.04 -21.09
N VAL A 48 -11.04 20.21 -21.28
CA VAL A 48 -10.70 21.44 -20.53
C VAL A 48 -11.04 21.28 -19.03
N GLN A 49 -12.20 20.69 -18.73
CA GLN A 49 -12.63 20.32 -17.38
C GLN A 49 -11.75 19.21 -16.78
N ALA A 50 -11.30 18.24 -17.59
CA ALA A 50 -10.29 17.26 -17.21
C ALA A 50 -8.87 17.85 -17.06
N GLY A 51 -8.68 19.15 -17.30
CA GLY A 51 -7.46 19.91 -17.02
C GLY A 51 -6.54 20.15 -18.23
N TRP A 52 -6.92 19.69 -19.41
CA TRP A 52 -6.12 19.85 -20.63
C TRP A 52 -6.22 21.24 -21.22
N SER A 53 -5.09 21.75 -21.70
CA SER A 53 -4.93 23.05 -22.33
C SER A 53 -4.02 22.93 -23.55
N LYS A 54 -4.30 23.66 -24.62
CA LYS A 54 -3.52 23.60 -25.86
C LYS A 54 -2.41 24.65 -25.82
N CYS A 55 -1.16 24.19 -25.76
CA CYS A 55 0.05 25.00 -25.66
C CYS A 55 0.87 24.92 -26.96
N TRP A 56 1.92 25.75 -27.09
CA TRP A 56 2.83 25.72 -28.25
C TRP A 56 4.28 25.51 -27.81
N SER A 57 4.93 24.47 -28.33
CA SER A 57 6.35 24.24 -28.07
C SER A 57 7.19 25.11 -28.99
N ARG A 58 7.89 26.10 -28.42
CA ARG A 58 8.86 26.92 -29.16
C ARG A 58 10.08 26.13 -29.64
N ARG A 59 10.40 25.00 -28.98
CA ARG A 59 11.54 24.14 -29.33
C ARG A 59 11.22 23.20 -30.49
N GLU A 60 10.07 22.55 -30.43
CA GLU A 60 9.63 21.54 -31.42
C GLU A 60 8.69 22.14 -32.50
N ASN A 61 8.52 23.47 -32.49
CA ASN A 61 7.67 24.29 -33.36
C ASN A 61 6.29 23.70 -33.71
N ARG A 62 5.63 23.09 -32.73
CA ARG A 62 4.32 22.44 -32.90
C ARG A 62 3.44 22.58 -31.64
N PRO A 63 2.10 22.47 -31.76
CA PRO A 63 1.22 22.51 -30.61
C PRO A 63 1.37 21.23 -29.76
N TYR A 64 1.04 21.35 -28.49
CA TYR A 64 0.93 20.23 -27.55
C TYR A 64 -0.22 20.47 -26.59
N TYR A 65 -0.59 19.46 -25.82
CA TYR A 65 -1.71 19.45 -24.90
C TYR A 65 -1.16 19.19 -23.50
N PHE A 66 -1.26 20.18 -22.61
CA PHE A 66 -0.77 20.11 -21.23
C PHE A 66 -1.94 19.95 -20.26
N ASN A 67 -1.90 18.92 -19.42
CA ASN A 67 -2.83 18.73 -18.32
C ASN A 67 -2.29 19.37 -17.04
N ARG A 68 -2.97 20.42 -16.56
CA ARG A 68 -2.58 21.15 -15.33
C ARG A 68 -2.81 20.37 -14.03
N PHE A 69 -3.54 19.25 -14.06
CA PHE A 69 -3.85 18.43 -12.89
C PHE A 69 -2.98 17.17 -12.79
N THR A 70 -2.46 16.65 -13.91
CA THR A 70 -1.56 15.49 -13.94
C THR A 70 -0.10 15.85 -14.30
N ASN A 71 0.18 17.13 -14.60
CA ASN A 71 1.43 17.62 -15.21
C ASN A 71 1.83 16.94 -16.54
N GLN A 72 0.96 16.11 -17.10
CA GLN A 72 1.22 15.38 -18.34
C GLN A 72 1.19 16.32 -19.54
N SER A 73 2.14 16.16 -20.45
CA SER A 73 2.08 16.77 -21.78
C SER A 73 1.93 15.68 -22.85
N LEU A 74 1.05 15.91 -23.82
CA LEU A 74 0.82 15.05 -24.99
C LEU A 74 0.97 15.88 -26.27
N TRP A 75 1.39 15.26 -27.37
CA TRP A 75 1.47 15.94 -28.67
C TRP A 75 0.17 15.89 -29.48
N GLU A 76 -0.76 15.03 -29.06
CA GLU A 76 -2.04 14.74 -29.70
C GLU A 76 -3.21 15.01 -28.74
N VAL A 77 -4.43 15.12 -29.27
CA VAL A 77 -5.62 15.38 -28.46
C VAL A 77 -5.84 14.19 -27.51
N PRO A 78 -5.95 14.41 -26.19
CA PRO A 78 -6.18 13.34 -25.22
C PRO A 78 -7.52 12.64 -25.46
N VAL A 79 -7.56 11.32 -25.24
CA VAL A 79 -8.78 10.51 -25.25
C VAL A 79 -9.06 10.00 -23.83
N LEU A 80 -10.31 10.12 -23.38
CA LEU A 80 -10.73 9.68 -22.05
C LEU A 80 -10.80 8.14 -21.96
N GLY A 81 -10.52 7.57 -20.79
CA GLY A 81 -10.78 6.16 -20.48
C GLY A 81 -9.61 5.16 -20.59
N GLN A 82 -8.54 5.44 -21.34
CA GLN A 82 -7.40 4.50 -21.51
C GLN A 82 -6.08 4.98 -20.89
N HIS A 83 -5.91 4.92 -19.57
CA HIS A 83 -4.62 5.21 -18.92
C HIS A 83 -4.23 4.24 -17.80
N ASP A 84 -3.41 3.25 -18.20
CA ASP A 84 -2.61 2.41 -17.31
C ASP A 84 -1.40 3.21 -16.76
N VAL A 85 -0.95 2.93 -15.53
CA VAL A 85 -0.08 3.85 -14.74
C VAL A 85 1.38 3.93 -15.26
N ILE A 86 1.76 3.05 -16.19
CA ILE A 86 3.14 2.87 -16.72
C ILE A 86 3.59 4.00 -17.69
N SER A 87 2.90 5.15 -17.74
CA SER A 87 2.67 5.84 -19.04
C SER A 87 3.28 7.24 -19.32
N ASP A 88 4.01 7.93 -18.43
CA ASP A 88 4.59 9.27 -18.75
C ASP A 88 5.42 9.24 -20.07
N PRO A 89 5.13 10.08 -21.10
CA PRO A 89 5.91 10.12 -22.35
C PRO A 89 7.01 11.19 -22.41
N LEU A 90 7.08 12.13 -21.46
CA LEU A 90 7.99 13.29 -21.53
C LEU A 90 8.93 13.42 -20.33
N GLY A 91 8.76 12.59 -19.29
CA GLY A 91 9.71 12.49 -18.20
C GLY A 91 9.76 13.74 -17.32
N LEU A 92 8.65 14.48 -17.22
CA LEU A 92 8.54 15.61 -16.29
C LEU A 92 8.37 15.14 -14.84
N ASN A 93 8.02 13.86 -14.64
CA ASN A 93 8.19 13.15 -13.37
C ASN A 93 9.59 12.52 -13.18
N ALA A 94 10.54 12.77 -14.08
CA ALA A 94 11.95 12.44 -13.88
C ALA A 94 12.75 13.70 -13.53
N ALA A 95 13.38 13.69 -12.36
CA ALA A 95 14.47 14.63 -12.09
C ALA A 95 15.62 14.39 -13.09
N PRO A 96 16.39 15.43 -13.47
CA PRO A 96 17.35 15.33 -14.56
C PRO A 96 18.46 14.30 -14.27
N ALA A 97 18.84 13.55 -15.30
CA ALA A 97 20.01 12.69 -15.25
C ALA A 97 21.28 13.56 -15.29
N GLU A 98 22.13 13.48 -14.27
CA GLU A 98 23.48 14.02 -14.32
C GLU A 98 24.38 13.18 -15.22
N GLY A 99 25.42 13.82 -15.78
CA GLY A 99 26.10 13.34 -16.99
C GLY A 99 26.97 12.10 -16.81
N GLY A 100 26.57 10.99 -17.43
CA GLY A 100 27.49 9.94 -17.83
C GLY A 100 28.14 10.29 -19.17
N GLU A 101 29.31 10.94 -19.16
CA GLU A 101 30.07 11.16 -20.40
C GLU A 101 30.46 9.81 -21.02
N SER A 102 30.11 9.62 -22.29
CA SER A 102 30.56 8.50 -23.10
C SER A 102 31.32 9.04 -24.31
N ASN A 103 32.59 8.66 -24.44
CA ASN A 103 33.41 9.08 -25.57
C ASN A 103 34.40 7.97 -25.97
N LEU A 104 34.31 7.52 -27.21
CA LEU A 104 35.14 6.47 -27.81
C LEU A 104 35.76 7.01 -29.10
N GLY A 105 37.09 7.16 -29.14
CA GLY A 105 37.77 7.40 -30.43
C GLY A 105 39.18 8.03 -30.37
N ASN A 106 40.19 7.23 -30.72
CA ASN A 106 41.47 7.59 -31.37
C ASN A 106 42.36 8.74 -30.84
N GLY A 107 43.65 8.44 -30.58
CA GLY A 107 44.69 9.49 -30.70
C GLY A 107 46.10 9.26 -30.11
N GLN A 108 47.02 8.70 -30.90
CA GLN A 108 48.47 9.01 -30.93
C GLN A 108 49.38 9.00 -29.65
N ARG A 109 50.23 7.96 -29.57
CA ARG A 109 51.73 7.98 -29.46
C ARG A 109 52.49 8.85 -28.42
N LYS A 110 53.45 8.19 -27.73
CA LYS A 110 54.69 8.70 -27.03
C LYS A 110 54.45 9.47 -25.72
N ARG A 111 55.29 9.42 -24.66
CA ARG A 111 56.63 8.84 -24.34
C ARG A 111 56.55 8.12 -22.95
N ARG A 112 57.27 7.02 -22.67
CA ARG A 112 58.58 6.91 -21.95
C ARG A 112 58.70 7.76 -20.66
N CYS A 113 59.26 7.29 -19.54
CA CYS A 113 60.00 6.04 -19.26
C CYS A 113 60.15 5.76 -17.73
N SER A 114 60.43 4.50 -17.34
CA SER A 114 61.42 4.07 -16.31
C SER A 114 61.31 4.51 -14.83
N GLU A 115 61.87 3.81 -13.83
CA GLU A 115 62.39 2.43 -13.66
C GLU A 115 62.41 2.10 -12.14
N GLU A 116 62.56 0.80 -11.78
CA GLU A 116 63.28 0.19 -10.63
C GLU A 116 63.35 0.87 -9.21
N GLN A 117 63.59 0.18 -8.08
CA GLN A 117 63.93 -1.23 -7.73
C GLN A 117 63.47 -1.50 -6.28
N GLY A 118 63.59 -2.73 -5.74
CA GLY A 118 63.13 -3.05 -4.38
C GLY A 118 63.97 -4.03 -3.55
N ALA A 119 64.30 -3.63 -2.31
CA ALA A 119 64.73 -4.42 -1.15
C ALA A 119 64.55 -3.53 0.11
N GLY A 120 64.30 -3.99 1.35
CA GLY A 120 64.39 -5.32 1.96
C GLY A 120 65.60 -5.43 2.90
N PRO A 121 65.60 -6.21 4.02
CA PRO A 121 64.55 -7.14 4.51
C PRO A 121 64.29 -7.15 6.05
N ASN A 122 63.20 -7.82 6.49
CA ASN A 122 63.02 -8.66 7.71
C ASN A 122 63.35 -8.15 9.16
N SER A 123 62.76 -8.64 10.27
CA SER A 123 61.49 -9.34 10.64
C SER A 123 61.53 -9.70 12.15
N LEU A 124 60.41 -9.79 12.91
CA LEU A 124 60.13 -10.76 14.04
C LEU A 124 58.89 -10.44 14.98
N LYS A 125 57.92 -11.37 15.05
CA LYS A 125 57.07 -11.88 16.19
C LYS A 125 56.29 -10.97 17.22
N ARG A 126 54.97 -10.82 17.00
CA ARG A 126 53.80 -11.51 17.67
C ARG A 126 53.44 -11.37 19.21
N ALA A 127 52.22 -10.84 19.49
CA ALA A 127 51.22 -11.15 20.58
C ALA A 127 51.41 -10.69 22.07
N LYS A 128 50.41 -10.68 23.01
CA LYS A 128 48.92 -10.43 23.03
C LYS A 128 48.28 -10.52 24.48
N VAL A 129 47.51 -9.50 24.96
CA VAL A 129 46.33 -9.51 25.92
C VAL A 129 46.42 -9.69 27.48
N GLU A 130 45.83 -8.71 28.23
CA GLU A 130 45.02 -8.72 29.52
C GLU A 130 45.48 -9.43 30.83
N PRO A 131 44.77 -9.36 32.01
CA PRO A 131 43.74 -8.42 32.56
C PRO A 131 43.94 -7.93 34.05
N THR A 132 42.94 -7.22 34.63
CA THR A 132 42.46 -7.21 36.07
C THR A 132 42.43 -5.87 36.88
N THR A 133 41.80 -5.90 38.07
CA THR A 133 41.14 -4.82 38.88
C THR A 133 41.32 -5.09 40.40
N PRO A 134 40.72 -4.38 41.41
CA PRO A 134 40.21 -2.99 41.61
C PRO A 134 40.72 -2.33 42.96
N ILE A 135 39.94 -1.40 43.57
CA ILE A 135 39.87 -0.97 45.01
C ILE A 135 40.54 0.38 45.39
N SER A 136 39.91 1.10 46.33
CA SER A 136 40.28 2.43 46.89
C SER A 136 40.55 2.38 48.40
N PRO A 137 41.19 3.42 49.00
CA PRO A 137 40.69 3.93 50.28
C PRO A 137 40.84 5.45 50.57
N SER A 138 39.86 5.98 51.32
CA SER A 138 39.92 6.96 52.43
C SER A 138 40.53 8.38 52.36
N THR A 139 39.71 9.33 52.87
CA THR A 139 39.91 10.73 53.35
C THR A 139 40.94 10.89 54.52
N PRO A 140 41.48 12.10 54.86
CA PRO A 140 40.78 13.40 55.07
C PRO A 140 41.46 14.70 54.56
N GLY A 141 40.84 15.87 54.87
CA GLY A 141 41.24 17.24 54.44
C GLY A 141 42.25 17.96 55.38
N PRO A 142 42.26 19.32 55.53
CA PRO A 142 41.13 20.28 55.37
C PRO A 142 41.43 21.67 54.70
N ALA A 143 40.35 22.46 54.47
CA ALA A 143 40.24 23.94 54.51
C ALA A 143 41.10 24.86 53.58
N ALA A 144 40.79 26.14 53.35
CA ALA A 144 39.49 26.84 53.16
C ALA A 144 39.75 28.29 52.65
N ALA A 145 38.95 28.82 51.72
CA ALA A 145 38.90 30.25 51.36
C ALA A 145 37.49 30.63 50.81
N PRO A 146 36.97 31.85 51.04
CA PRO A 146 35.55 32.17 50.86
C PRO A 146 35.16 32.68 49.46
N ALA A 147 33.86 32.63 49.16
CA ALA A 147 33.26 32.97 47.87
C ALA A 147 32.65 34.39 47.79
N PRO A 148 32.52 34.98 46.59
CA PRO A 148 31.64 36.12 46.33
C PRO A 148 30.16 35.70 46.21
N ALA A 149 29.26 36.68 46.26
CA ALA A 149 27.80 36.49 46.31
C ALA A 149 27.19 35.89 45.02
N PRO A 150 26.04 35.20 45.10
CA PRO A 150 25.42 34.52 43.96
C PRO A 150 24.77 35.51 42.97
N ALA A 151 25.09 35.34 41.68
CA ALA A 151 24.29 35.92 40.59
C ALA A 151 22.94 35.21 40.47
N ALA A 152 21.92 35.92 40.00
CA ALA A 152 20.57 35.37 39.84
C ALA A 152 20.54 34.20 38.84
N ALA A 153 19.74 33.18 39.14
CA ALA A 153 19.55 32.05 38.24
C ALA A 153 18.92 32.49 36.91
N PRO A 154 19.34 31.93 35.76
CA PRO A 154 18.68 32.21 34.49
C PRO A 154 17.23 31.73 34.56
N THR A 155 16.29 32.56 34.09
CA THR A 155 14.90 32.19 33.96
C THR A 155 14.76 31.00 33.00
N PRO A 156 13.87 30.03 33.27
CA PRO A 156 13.61 28.95 32.33
C PRO A 156 13.11 29.55 31.02
N THR A 157 13.71 29.13 29.89
CA THR A 157 13.21 29.49 28.57
C THR A 157 11.76 28.99 28.44
N PRO A 158 10.86 29.78 27.84
CA PRO A 158 9.48 29.36 27.66
C PRO A 158 9.44 28.07 26.85
N THR A 159 8.74 27.07 27.35
CA THR A 159 8.61 25.77 26.69
C THR A 159 8.08 25.99 25.27
N PRO A 160 8.75 25.50 24.22
CA PRO A 160 8.32 25.75 22.85
C PRO A 160 6.90 25.24 22.67
N ALA A 161 6.01 26.10 22.16
CA ALA A 161 4.59 25.79 22.05
C ALA A 161 4.38 24.46 21.29
N PRO A 162 3.45 23.59 21.74
CA PRO A 162 3.26 22.28 21.13
C PRO A 162 2.93 22.44 19.65
N TYR A 163 3.74 21.79 18.80
CA TYR A 163 3.64 21.89 17.35
C TYR A 163 2.26 21.37 16.90
N ARG A 164 1.42 22.27 16.41
CA ARG A 164 0.16 21.93 15.76
C ARG A 164 0.43 21.77 14.26
N PRO A 165 0.23 20.58 13.66
CA PRO A 165 0.33 20.40 12.22
C PRO A 165 -0.65 21.35 11.50
N ALA A 166 -0.18 22.00 10.43
CA ALA A 166 -1.03 22.92 9.65
C ALA A 166 -2.18 22.20 8.90
N VAL A 167 -2.06 20.88 8.71
CA VAL A 167 -3.11 19.98 8.22
C VAL A 167 -3.03 18.69 9.02
N ILE A 168 -4.18 18.15 9.42
CA ILE A 168 -4.32 16.88 10.17
C ILE A 168 -4.98 15.86 9.24
N TYR A 169 -4.52 14.60 9.28
CA TYR A 169 -4.93 13.54 8.34
C TYR A 169 -5.48 12.29 9.04
N TRP A 170 -5.96 12.45 10.28
CA TRP A 170 -6.34 11.39 11.23
C TRP A 170 -7.26 11.96 12.32
N ASP A 171 -8.07 11.11 12.94
CA ASP A 171 -8.77 11.40 14.20
C ASP A 171 -8.41 10.31 15.22
N LEU A 172 -7.67 10.71 16.25
CA LEU A 172 -7.20 9.80 17.31
C LEU A 172 -8.08 9.87 18.57
N ASP A 173 -9.09 10.76 18.62
CA ASP A 173 -9.99 10.92 19.76
C ASP A 173 -11.23 10.02 19.63
N ILE A 174 -11.61 9.64 18.39
CA ILE A 174 -12.57 8.55 18.14
C ILE A 174 -12.16 7.27 18.88
N GLN A 175 -13.07 6.77 19.72
CA GLN A 175 -12.88 5.54 20.49
C GLN A 175 -13.34 4.32 19.69
N THR A 176 -12.74 3.16 19.97
CA THR A 176 -13.13 1.91 19.31
C THR A 176 -14.52 1.46 19.75
N ASN A 177 -15.32 0.95 18.80
CA ASN A 177 -16.50 0.13 19.08
C ASN A 177 -16.27 -1.36 18.79
N ALA A 178 -15.04 -1.74 18.42
CA ALA A 178 -14.68 -3.13 18.16
C ALA A 178 -14.51 -3.90 19.48
N VAL A 179 -15.35 -4.92 19.69
CA VAL A 179 -15.30 -5.83 20.85
C VAL A 179 -14.64 -7.14 20.44
N ILE A 180 -13.73 -7.64 21.25
CA ILE A 180 -13.02 -8.92 21.07
C ILE A 180 -13.23 -9.83 22.28
N ARG A 181 -12.94 -11.12 22.10
CA ARG A 181 -12.60 -12.01 23.23
C ARG A 181 -11.18 -11.67 23.66
N GLU A 182 -10.98 -11.38 24.95
CA GLU A 182 -9.67 -11.11 25.53
C GLU A 182 -8.75 -12.31 25.31
N HIS A 183 -7.55 -12.04 24.82
CA HIS A 183 -6.57 -13.04 24.43
C HIS A 183 -5.22 -12.75 25.10
N PRO A 184 -4.42 -13.79 25.42
CA PRO A 184 -3.13 -13.60 26.07
C PRO A 184 -2.19 -12.74 25.20
N PRO A 185 -1.20 -12.05 25.81
CA PRO A 185 -0.10 -11.45 25.08
C PRO A 185 0.61 -12.50 24.22
N THR A 186 0.94 -12.16 22.98
CA THR A 186 1.45 -13.15 22.01
C THR A 186 2.86 -13.59 22.41
N PRO A 187 3.12 -14.89 22.67
CA PRO A 187 4.44 -15.37 23.13
C PRO A 187 5.42 -15.58 21.98
N HIS A 188 4.94 -15.61 20.74
CA HIS A 188 5.77 -15.88 19.56
C HIS A 188 6.51 -14.64 19.06
N HIS A 189 5.94 -13.44 19.19
CA HIS A 189 6.57 -12.20 18.76
C HIS A 189 7.59 -11.71 19.79
N LEU A 190 8.74 -11.24 19.31
CA LEU A 190 9.83 -10.72 20.14
C LEU A 190 9.88 -9.18 19.99
N PRO A 191 10.13 -8.41 21.07
CA PRO A 191 10.16 -6.95 21.00
C PRO A 191 11.15 -6.37 19.98
N PRO A 192 10.80 -5.30 19.27
CA PRO A 192 11.64 -4.73 18.21
C PRO A 192 12.89 -4.10 18.81
N HIS A 193 14.04 -4.41 18.21
CA HIS A 193 15.35 -3.93 18.65
C HIS A 193 16.15 -3.39 17.45
N PRO A 194 16.72 -2.16 17.49
CA PRO A 194 17.37 -1.53 16.33
C PRO A 194 18.47 -2.37 15.68
N GLU A 195 19.24 -3.15 16.46
CA GLU A 195 20.25 -4.05 15.89
C GLU A 195 19.66 -5.23 15.11
N ILE A 196 18.53 -5.79 15.57
CA ILE A 196 17.84 -6.89 14.88
C ILE A 196 17.16 -6.36 13.62
N GLU A 197 16.59 -5.14 13.69
CA GLU A 197 15.96 -4.51 12.53
C GLU A 197 16.97 -4.10 11.46
N MET A 198 18.16 -3.63 11.86
CA MET A 198 19.28 -3.39 10.95
C MET A 198 19.78 -4.69 10.29
N GLN A 199 19.85 -5.80 11.04
CA GLN A 199 20.18 -7.11 10.47
C GLN A 199 19.08 -7.60 9.50
N ARG A 200 17.79 -7.42 9.84
CA ARG A 200 16.67 -7.79 8.97
C ARG A 200 16.70 -6.98 7.67
N ALA A 201 16.96 -5.67 7.75
CA ALA A 201 17.15 -4.82 6.58
C ALA A 201 18.25 -5.36 5.64
N GLN A 202 19.43 -5.65 6.17
CA GLN A 202 20.55 -6.20 5.40
C GLN A 202 20.24 -7.56 4.76
N LEU A 203 19.47 -8.42 5.43
CA LEU A 203 19.07 -9.73 4.92
C LEU A 203 17.98 -9.62 3.84
N VAL A 204 16.99 -8.73 4.00
CA VAL A 204 15.96 -8.49 2.98
C VAL A 204 16.56 -7.86 1.73
N THR A 205 17.49 -6.90 1.84
CA THR A 205 18.19 -6.33 0.68
C THR A 205 18.95 -7.41 -0.10
N LYS A 206 19.62 -8.34 0.59
CA LYS A 206 20.27 -9.51 -0.04
C LYS A 206 19.27 -10.46 -0.70
N LEU A 207 18.08 -10.64 -0.10
CA LEU A 207 17.03 -11.48 -0.66
C LEU A 207 16.42 -10.87 -1.94
N ARG A 208 16.21 -9.53 -1.97
CA ARG A 208 15.84 -8.78 -3.18
C ARG A 208 16.93 -8.91 -4.27
N GLN A 209 18.20 -8.77 -3.89
CA GLN A 209 19.33 -8.95 -4.82
C GLN A 209 19.35 -10.37 -5.41
N HIS A 210 19.25 -11.42 -4.60
CA HIS A 210 19.22 -12.79 -5.09
C HIS A 210 18.00 -13.09 -5.97
N TYR A 211 16.86 -12.43 -5.75
CA TYR A 211 15.70 -12.54 -6.65
C TYR A 211 15.98 -11.92 -8.02
N HIS A 212 16.62 -10.75 -8.05
CA HIS A 212 17.08 -10.12 -9.30
C HIS A 212 18.12 -10.96 -10.04
N GLU A 213 19.09 -11.52 -9.31
CA GLU A 213 20.11 -12.42 -9.87
C GLU A 213 19.46 -13.68 -10.48
N LEU A 214 18.49 -14.30 -9.79
CA LEU A 214 17.82 -15.50 -10.26
C LEU A 214 16.94 -15.26 -11.50
N CYS A 215 16.15 -14.17 -11.54
CA CYS A 215 15.37 -13.80 -12.72
C CYS A 215 16.27 -13.57 -13.94
N HIS A 216 17.32 -12.77 -13.79
CA HIS A 216 18.22 -12.42 -14.89
C HIS A 216 19.07 -13.61 -15.35
N GLN A 217 19.56 -14.45 -14.44
CA GLN A 217 20.42 -15.60 -14.80
C GLN A 217 19.66 -16.77 -15.43
N ARG A 218 18.40 -16.99 -15.05
CA ARG A 218 17.62 -18.14 -15.54
C ARG A 218 16.73 -17.81 -16.74
N GLU A 219 15.98 -16.71 -16.64
CA GLU A 219 14.96 -16.33 -17.62
C GLU A 219 15.40 -15.16 -18.51
N GLY A 220 16.44 -14.42 -18.13
CA GLY A 220 16.95 -13.28 -18.91
C GLY A 220 16.09 -12.02 -18.77
N ILE A 221 15.33 -11.90 -17.67
CA ILE A 221 14.45 -10.77 -17.37
C ILE A 221 14.79 -10.13 -16.03
N ASP A 222 14.49 -8.84 -15.89
CA ASP A 222 14.41 -8.18 -14.58
C ASP A 222 13.19 -8.70 -13.80
N PRO A 223 13.19 -8.65 -12.46
CA PRO A 223 11.99 -8.90 -11.67
C PRO A 223 10.79 -8.05 -12.12
N PRO A 224 9.56 -8.62 -12.19
CA PRO A 224 8.34 -7.85 -12.37
C PRO A 224 8.19 -6.81 -11.24
N ARG A 225 7.64 -5.62 -11.57
CA ARG A 225 7.59 -4.52 -10.59
C ARG A 225 6.64 -4.86 -9.45
N GLU A 226 7.08 -4.64 -8.21
CA GLU A 226 6.37 -4.96 -6.96
C GLU A 226 6.13 -6.46 -6.68
N SER A 227 6.59 -7.40 -7.52
CA SER A 227 6.34 -8.84 -7.32
C SER A 227 6.92 -9.38 -6.01
N PHE A 228 8.09 -8.89 -5.60
CA PHE A 228 8.70 -9.24 -4.30
C PHE A 228 7.85 -8.74 -3.12
N ASN A 229 7.20 -7.59 -3.26
CA ASN A 229 6.35 -7.00 -2.22
C ASN A 229 5.00 -7.73 -2.13
N ARG A 230 4.38 -8.06 -3.28
CA ARG A 230 3.20 -8.94 -3.32
C ARG A 230 3.51 -10.36 -2.83
N TRP A 231 4.68 -10.90 -3.13
CA TRP A 231 5.16 -12.17 -2.56
C TRP A 231 5.24 -12.12 -1.03
N LEU A 232 5.78 -11.05 -0.43
CA LEU A 232 5.78 -10.90 1.03
C LEU A 232 4.35 -10.90 1.62
N LEU A 233 3.41 -10.20 0.97
CA LEU A 233 2.00 -10.18 1.39
C LEU A 233 1.33 -11.56 1.25
N GLU A 234 1.41 -12.17 0.07
CA GLU A 234 0.81 -13.47 -0.26
C GLU A 234 1.33 -14.58 0.66
N ARG A 235 2.65 -14.68 0.84
CA ARG A 235 3.24 -15.67 1.75
C ARG A 235 2.76 -15.49 3.18
N LYS A 236 2.59 -14.25 3.67
CA LYS A 236 2.09 -13.96 5.02
C LYS A 236 0.60 -14.28 5.25
N VAL A 237 -0.15 -14.64 4.21
CA VAL A 237 -1.50 -15.24 4.36
C VAL A 237 -1.42 -16.65 4.94
N ILE A 238 -0.37 -17.41 4.61
CA ILE A 238 -0.24 -18.85 4.94
C ILE A 238 0.96 -19.18 5.86
N ASP A 239 1.88 -18.23 6.07
CA ASP A 239 3.10 -18.43 6.85
C ASP A 239 2.83 -18.67 8.34
N LYS A 240 3.27 -19.82 8.84
CA LYS A 240 3.28 -20.18 10.27
C LYS A 240 4.60 -19.79 10.97
N GLY A 241 5.51 -19.14 10.23
CA GLY A 241 6.81 -18.69 10.68
C GLY A 241 6.78 -17.62 11.78
N HIS A 242 7.94 -17.42 12.43
CA HIS A 242 8.07 -16.55 13.62
C HIS A 242 8.74 -15.19 13.37
N ASP A 243 9.17 -14.88 12.14
CA ASP A 243 9.64 -13.53 11.80
C ASP A 243 8.45 -12.68 11.32
N PRO A 244 8.31 -11.41 11.76
CA PRO A 244 7.16 -10.59 11.37
C PRO A 244 7.16 -10.15 9.89
N LEU A 245 8.26 -10.28 9.16
CA LEU A 245 8.37 -9.85 7.75
C LEU A 245 8.72 -11.00 6.81
N LEU A 246 9.77 -11.77 7.11
CA LEU A 246 10.23 -12.85 6.25
C LEU A 246 9.35 -14.11 6.42
N PRO A 247 8.82 -14.72 5.34
CA PRO A 247 8.15 -16.02 5.42
C PRO A 247 9.16 -17.15 5.69
N SER A 248 8.75 -18.18 6.44
CA SER A 248 9.63 -19.30 6.79
C SER A 248 8.97 -20.66 7.07
N ASP A 249 7.64 -20.73 7.15
CA ASP A 249 6.87 -21.99 7.24
C ASP A 249 5.56 -21.87 6.42
N CYS A 250 5.69 -21.98 5.10
CA CYS A 250 4.61 -21.86 4.11
C CYS A 250 4.41 -23.18 3.35
N ASP A 251 3.15 -23.57 3.16
CA ASP A 251 2.72 -24.69 2.30
C ASP A 251 1.55 -24.23 1.42
N PRO A 252 1.64 -24.27 0.08
CA PRO A 252 2.76 -24.78 -0.73
C PRO A 252 4.01 -23.89 -0.67
N VAL A 253 5.19 -24.47 -0.87
CA VAL A 253 6.50 -23.76 -0.93
C VAL A 253 6.58 -22.75 -2.07
N ILE A 254 6.02 -23.09 -3.23
CA ILE A 254 5.98 -22.23 -4.42
C ILE A 254 4.87 -21.17 -4.21
N SER A 255 5.17 -19.92 -4.55
CA SER A 255 4.21 -18.81 -4.47
C SER A 255 3.41 -18.68 -5.76
N PRO A 256 2.07 -18.73 -5.72
CA PRO A 256 1.23 -18.50 -6.90
C PRO A 256 1.36 -17.06 -7.41
N SER A 257 1.54 -16.06 -6.53
CA SER A 257 1.80 -14.67 -6.93
C SER A 257 3.14 -14.53 -7.66
N MET A 258 4.26 -14.93 -7.04
CA MET A 258 5.57 -14.79 -7.67
C MET A 258 5.68 -15.61 -8.97
N PHE A 259 5.09 -16.80 -9.02
CA PHE A 259 5.03 -17.62 -10.23
C PHE A 259 4.20 -16.92 -11.32
N ARG A 260 2.96 -16.50 -11.02
CA ARG A 260 2.05 -15.81 -11.95
C ARG A 260 2.70 -14.58 -12.60
N GLU A 261 3.37 -13.76 -11.79
CA GLU A 261 4.03 -12.53 -12.26
C GLU A 261 5.30 -12.80 -13.07
N VAL A 262 6.19 -13.68 -12.60
CA VAL A 262 7.43 -14.00 -13.35
C VAL A 262 7.10 -14.69 -14.68
N MET A 263 6.08 -15.55 -14.72
CA MET A 263 5.63 -16.21 -15.95
C MET A 263 4.98 -15.25 -16.96
N ASN A 264 4.38 -14.14 -16.52
CA ASN A 264 3.79 -13.14 -17.43
C ASN A 264 4.84 -12.32 -18.19
N ASP A 265 6.00 -12.07 -17.58
CA ASP A 265 7.11 -11.34 -18.22
C ASP A 265 8.03 -12.27 -19.07
N ILE A 266 7.62 -13.52 -19.33
CA ILE A 266 8.33 -14.51 -20.15
C ILE A 266 7.62 -14.69 -21.51
N PRO A 267 8.35 -14.80 -22.64
CA PRO A 267 9.81 -14.81 -22.79
C PRO A 267 10.43 -13.41 -22.86
N ILE A 268 9.60 -12.36 -22.91
CA ILE A 268 9.97 -10.96 -22.67
C ILE A 268 8.81 -10.24 -21.97
N ARG A 269 9.16 -9.28 -21.12
CA ARG A 269 8.19 -8.33 -20.56
C ARG A 269 7.54 -7.49 -21.67
N LEU A 270 6.22 -7.43 -21.66
CA LEU A 270 5.46 -6.56 -22.56
C LEU A 270 5.37 -5.14 -21.98
N SER A 271 5.70 -4.14 -22.78
CA SER A 271 5.64 -2.71 -22.42
C SER A 271 4.47 -2.03 -23.14
N ARG A 272 3.80 -1.05 -22.50
CA ARG A 272 2.73 -0.28 -23.16
C ARG A 272 3.28 0.44 -24.39
N ILE A 273 2.76 0.08 -25.56
CA ILE A 273 3.16 0.60 -26.87
C ILE A 273 2.47 1.94 -27.15
N LYS A 274 3.27 2.97 -27.43
CA LYS A 274 2.80 4.30 -27.84
C LYS A 274 2.75 4.37 -29.36
N TYR A 275 3.84 4.02 -30.05
CA TYR A 275 4.01 4.22 -31.51
C TYR A 275 4.02 2.92 -32.33
N LYS A 276 3.72 3.02 -33.63
CA LYS A 276 3.68 1.88 -34.59
C LYS A 276 5.01 1.12 -34.66
N GLU A 277 6.12 1.82 -34.60
CA GLU A 277 7.48 1.28 -34.68
C GLU A 277 7.86 0.52 -33.40
N GLU A 278 7.30 0.90 -32.25
CA GLU A 278 7.42 0.16 -31.00
C GLU A 278 6.63 -1.14 -31.05
N ALA A 279 5.42 -1.11 -31.64
CA ALA A 279 4.58 -2.29 -31.83
C ALA A 279 5.29 -3.35 -32.69
N ARG A 280 5.76 -2.94 -33.87
CA ARG A 280 6.54 -3.76 -34.79
C ARG A 280 7.81 -4.34 -34.13
N ARG A 281 8.49 -3.54 -33.30
CA ARG A 281 9.69 -3.95 -32.56
C ARG A 281 9.39 -4.94 -31.43
N LEU A 282 8.30 -4.76 -30.69
CA LEU A 282 7.91 -5.69 -29.61
C LEU A 282 7.46 -7.03 -30.18
N LEU A 283 6.66 -7.03 -31.25
CA LEU A 283 6.26 -8.24 -31.97
C LEU A 283 7.46 -9.04 -32.47
N PHE A 284 8.44 -8.38 -33.11
CA PHE A 284 9.68 -9.02 -33.54
C PHE A 284 10.44 -9.63 -32.36
N LYS A 285 10.66 -8.85 -31.29
CA LYS A 285 11.36 -9.33 -30.08
C LYS A 285 10.65 -10.53 -29.43
N TYR A 286 9.31 -10.54 -29.39
CA TYR A 286 8.56 -11.64 -28.80
C TYR A 286 8.72 -12.92 -29.62
N ALA A 287 8.59 -12.83 -30.96
CA ALA A 287 8.83 -13.96 -31.86
C ALA A 287 10.27 -14.49 -31.75
N GLU A 288 11.26 -13.59 -31.69
CA GLU A 288 12.67 -13.94 -31.53
C GLU A 288 12.95 -14.62 -30.18
N ALA A 289 12.44 -14.07 -29.08
CA ALA A 289 12.64 -14.62 -27.74
C ALA A 289 11.92 -15.97 -27.55
N ALA A 290 10.67 -16.10 -28.02
CA ALA A 290 9.94 -17.37 -28.00
C ALA A 290 10.67 -18.47 -28.79
N LYS A 291 11.16 -18.14 -30.00
CA LYS A 291 11.98 -19.05 -30.81
C LYS A 291 13.30 -19.41 -30.13
N LYS A 292 14.04 -18.43 -29.60
CA LYS A 292 15.30 -18.64 -28.88
C LYS A 292 15.12 -19.50 -27.62
N MET A 293 14.00 -19.34 -26.91
CA MET A 293 13.69 -20.14 -25.73
C MET A 293 13.33 -21.59 -26.12
N ILE A 294 12.47 -21.79 -27.13
CA ILE A 294 12.09 -23.15 -27.57
C ILE A 294 13.26 -23.90 -28.23
N ASP A 295 14.23 -23.18 -28.81
CA ASP A 295 15.46 -23.79 -29.32
C ASP A 295 16.43 -24.17 -28.21
N SER A 296 16.70 -23.27 -27.26
CA SER A 296 17.73 -23.47 -26.23
C SER A 296 17.34 -24.36 -25.05
N ARG A 297 16.05 -24.62 -24.83
CA ARG A 297 15.54 -25.43 -23.71
C ARG A 297 15.01 -26.79 -24.14
N ASN A 298 14.84 -27.68 -23.15
CA ASN A 298 14.11 -28.93 -23.32
C ASN A 298 12.63 -28.62 -23.59
N ALA A 299 12.10 -29.15 -24.69
CA ALA A 299 10.73 -28.92 -25.15
C ALA A 299 10.26 -30.13 -25.96
N SER A 300 8.98 -30.47 -25.88
CA SER A 300 8.41 -31.55 -26.69
C SER A 300 8.54 -31.25 -28.20
N PRO A 301 8.57 -32.28 -29.07
CA PRO A 301 8.64 -32.08 -30.52
C PRO A 301 7.50 -31.20 -31.05
N GLU A 302 6.29 -31.36 -30.51
CA GLU A 302 5.14 -30.55 -30.93
C GLU A 302 5.25 -29.09 -30.44
N SER A 303 5.61 -28.83 -29.17
CA SER A 303 5.89 -27.47 -28.70
C SER A 303 6.98 -26.78 -29.53
N ARG A 304 8.04 -27.51 -29.90
CA ARG A 304 9.12 -27.00 -30.75
C ARG A 304 8.65 -26.69 -32.17
N LYS A 305 7.76 -27.51 -32.74
CA LYS A 305 7.15 -27.30 -34.05
C LYS A 305 6.19 -26.10 -34.06
N VAL A 306 5.25 -26.03 -33.12
CA VAL A 306 4.23 -24.97 -33.03
C VAL A 306 4.88 -23.59 -32.81
N VAL A 307 5.77 -23.45 -31.83
CA VAL A 307 6.40 -22.16 -31.52
C VAL A 307 7.31 -21.69 -32.66
N LYS A 308 8.10 -22.59 -33.27
CA LYS A 308 8.93 -22.23 -34.43
C LYS A 308 8.10 -21.75 -35.61
N TRP A 309 7.05 -22.49 -35.98
CA TRP A 309 6.22 -22.16 -37.13
C TRP A 309 5.54 -20.80 -36.96
N ASN A 310 4.91 -20.55 -35.80
CA ASN A 310 4.26 -19.26 -35.52
C ASN A 310 5.25 -18.08 -35.46
N ALA A 311 6.43 -18.28 -34.89
CA ALA A 311 7.48 -17.25 -34.86
C ALA A 311 8.06 -16.97 -36.26
N GLU A 312 8.30 -18.01 -37.07
CA GLU A 312 8.83 -17.88 -38.43
C GLU A 312 7.80 -17.29 -39.41
N ASP A 313 6.51 -17.63 -39.28
CA ASP A 313 5.42 -16.96 -39.99
C ASP A 313 5.36 -15.47 -39.61
N THR A 314 5.37 -15.14 -38.32
CA THR A 314 5.38 -13.74 -37.87
C THR A 314 6.57 -12.97 -38.43
N MET A 315 7.78 -13.55 -38.40
CA MET A 315 8.98 -12.97 -39.01
C MET A 315 8.92 -12.94 -40.55
N SER A 316 8.11 -13.77 -41.20
CA SER A 316 7.86 -13.76 -42.65
C SER A 316 6.89 -12.64 -43.01
N TRP A 317 5.76 -12.53 -42.31
CA TRP A 317 4.79 -11.45 -42.46
C TRP A 317 5.43 -10.08 -42.20
N LEU A 318 6.21 -9.92 -41.12
CA LEU A 318 6.98 -8.70 -40.83
C LEU A 318 7.93 -8.29 -41.98
N ARG A 319 8.46 -9.22 -42.77
CA ARG A 319 9.33 -8.93 -43.92
C ARG A 319 8.56 -8.66 -45.22
N ARG A 320 7.27 -8.97 -45.27
CA ARG A 320 6.40 -8.73 -46.44
C ARG A 320 5.61 -7.44 -46.26
N ASP A 321 4.92 -7.31 -45.13
CA ASP A 321 4.05 -6.18 -44.84
C ASP A 321 4.84 -5.01 -44.23
N HIS A 322 4.74 -3.87 -44.92
CA HIS A 322 5.30 -2.58 -44.53
C HIS A 322 4.18 -1.55 -44.29
N SER A 323 2.96 -1.86 -44.72
CA SER A 323 1.74 -1.06 -44.61
C SER A 323 1.13 -1.14 -43.21
N ALA A 324 1.06 -2.35 -42.63
CA ALA A 324 0.41 -2.70 -41.36
C ALA A 324 0.44 -1.59 -40.29
N SER A 325 -0.74 -1.32 -39.73
CA SER A 325 -1.01 -0.32 -38.67
C SER A 325 -0.35 -0.68 -37.34
N LYS A 326 -0.49 0.17 -36.32
CA LYS A 326 -0.06 -0.16 -34.96
C LYS A 326 -0.88 -1.32 -34.41
N GLU A 327 -2.16 -1.32 -34.74
CA GLU A 327 -3.20 -2.24 -34.28
C GLU A 327 -2.97 -3.64 -34.88
N ASP A 328 -2.64 -3.74 -36.17
CA ASP A 328 -2.24 -5.00 -36.82
C ASP A 328 -1.04 -5.67 -36.11
N TYR A 329 -0.08 -4.89 -35.61
CA TYR A 329 1.05 -5.43 -34.82
C TYR A 329 0.63 -5.87 -33.41
N MET A 330 -0.37 -5.23 -32.80
CA MET A 330 -0.92 -5.63 -31.50
C MET A 330 -1.72 -6.94 -31.62
N ASP A 331 -2.62 -7.02 -32.60
CA ASP A 331 -3.46 -8.20 -32.82
C ASP A 331 -2.60 -9.42 -33.21
N ARG A 332 -1.57 -9.21 -34.04
CA ARG A 332 -0.61 -10.28 -34.37
C ARG A 332 0.28 -10.68 -33.19
N LEU A 333 0.56 -9.77 -32.24
CA LEU A 333 1.28 -10.07 -31.00
C LEU A 333 0.42 -10.89 -30.04
N GLU A 334 -0.83 -10.51 -29.82
CA GLU A 334 -1.74 -11.25 -28.95
C GLU A 334 -2.10 -12.62 -29.56
N HIS A 335 -2.32 -12.71 -30.87
CA HIS A 335 -2.45 -14.01 -31.55
C HIS A 335 -1.20 -14.89 -31.37
N LEU A 336 0.00 -14.33 -31.57
CA LEU A 336 1.26 -15.07 -31.36
C LEU A 336 1.45 -15.49 -29.90
N ARG A 337 1.01 -14.67 -28.94
CA ARG A 337 1.02 -14.97 -27.50
C ARG A 337 0.02 -16.08 -27.15
N GLN A 338 -1.15 -16.11 -27.77
CA GLN A 338 -2.12 -17.21 -27.61
C GLN A 338 -1.60 -18.53 -28.18
N GLN A 339 -0.98 -18.52 -29.37
CA GLN A 339 -0.43 -19.73 -30.00
C GLN A 339 0.84 -20.23 -29.30
N CYS A 340 1.78 -19.36 -28.94
CA CYS A 340 3.06 -19.77 -28.34
C CYS A 340 3.02 -19.87 -26.81
N GLY A 341 2.14 -19.13 -26.14
CA GLY A 341 2.10 -18.95 -24.69
C GLY A 341 2.12 -20.27 -23.92
N PRO A 342 1.15 -21.18 -24.10
CA PRO A 342 1.11 -22.46 -23.37
C PRO A 342 2.38 -23.30 -23.54
N HIS A 343 3.00 -23.27 -24.72
CA HIS A 343 4.24 -23.99 -25.00
C HIS A 343 5.47 -23.34 -24.36
N VAL A 344 5.54 -22.01 -24.32
CA VAL A 344 6.58 -21.26 -23.61
C VAL A 344 6.43 -21.43 -22.10
N THR A 345 5.21 -21.32 -21.57
CA THR A 345 4.86 -21.58 -20.16
C THR A 345 5.30 -22.97 -19.72
N ALA A 346 4.99 -24.01 -20.50
CA ALA A 346 5.40 -25.38 -20.18
C ALA A 346 6.93 -25.58 -20.14
N VAL A 347 7.70 -24.74 -20.85
CA VAL A 347 9.17 -24.85 -20.98
C VAL A 347 9.92 -23.92 -20.01
N ALA A 348 9.25 -22.92 -19.44
CA ALA A 348 9.79 -22.07 -18.38
C ALA A 348 9.41 -22.52 -16.96
N LYS A 349 8.31 -23.27 -16.81
CA LYS A 349 7.71 -23.67 -15.52
C LYS A 349 8.74 -24.09 -14.45
N ASP A 350 9.45 -25.19 -14.66
CA ASP A 350 10.35 -25.79 -13.66
C ASP A 350 11.46 -24.82 -13.21
N SER A 351 11.92 -23.95 -14.13
CA SER A 351 12.93 -22.94 -13.85
C SER A 351 12.41 -21.87 -12.89
N VAL A 352 11.18 -21.39 -13.13
CA VAL A 352 10.49 -20.35 -12.34
C VAL A 352 9.97 -20.88 -11.00
N GLU A 353 9.46 -22.12 -10.96
CA GLU A 353 9.21 -22.82 -9.68
C GLU A 353 10.51 -22.93 -8.87
N GLY A 354 11.63 -23.20 -9.55
CA GLY A 354 12.97 -23.16 -8.96
C GLY A 354 13.45 -21.79 -8.47
N ILE A 355 12.97 -20.67 -9.05
CA ILE A 355 13.21 -19.31 -8.52
C ILE A 355 12.41 -19.14 -7.23
N CYS A 356 11.10 -19.39 -7.28
CA CYS A 356 10.19 -19.24 -6.15
C CYS A 356 10.65 -20.05 -4.93
N SER A 357 10.97 -21.34 -5.15
CA SER A 357 11.47 -22.25 -4.13
C SER A 357 12.80 -21.78 -3.54
N LYS A 358 13.74 -21.28 -4.36
CA LYS A 358 15.05 -20.83 -3.86
C LYS A 358 14.95 -19.54 -3.03
N ILE A 359 14.09 -18.60 -3.40
CA ILE A 359 13.85 -17.39 -2.60
C ILE A 359 13.16 -17.71 -1.27
N TYR A 360 12.16 -18.60 -1.27
CA TYR A 360 11.57 -19.10 -0.03
C TYR A 360 12.60 -19.78 0.89
N GLN A 361 13.46 -20.66 0.36
CA GLN A 361 14.52 -21.32 1.15
C GLN A 361 15.49 -20.33 1.79
N LEU A 362 15.92 -19.30 1.05
CA LEU A 362 16.80 -18.25 1.58
C LEU A 362 16.08 -17.41 2.65
N SER A 363 14.80 -17.09 2.45
CA SER A 363 13.96 -16.44 3.47
C SER A 363 13.87 -17.25 4.76
N ALA A 364 13.64 -18.56 4.66
CA ALA A 364 13.58 -19.47 5.80
C ALA A 364 14.94 -19.64 6.52
N GLU A 365 16.06 -19.53 5.81
CA GLU A 365 17.39 -19.44 6.42
C GLU A 365 17.57 -18.12 7.19
N TYR A 366 17.26 -16.99 6.56
CA TYR A 366 17.44 -15.66 7.13
C TYR A 366 16.52 -15.42 8.35
N SER A 367 15.28 -15.91 8.29
CA SER A 367 14.32 -15.93 9.40
C SER A 367 14.85 -16.71 10.60
N ARG A 368 15.40 -17.92 10.39
CA ARG A 368 16.02 -18.73 11.46
C ARG A 368 17.24 -18.03 12.07
N ARG A 369 18.09 -17.39 11.25
CA ARG A 369 19.25 -16.63 11.71
C ARG A 369 18.84 -15.46 12.62
N LEU A 370 17.85 -14.66 12.20
CA LEU A 370 17.31 -13.56 13.01
C LEU A 370 16.71 -14.08 14.33
N ARG A 371 15.97 -15.21 14.30
CA ARG A 371 15.36 -15.80 15.49
C ARG A 371 16.39 -16.28 16.51
N GLN A 372 17.48 -16.91 16.06
CA GLN A 372 18.57 -17.37 16.93
C GLN A 372 19.25 -16.22 17.68
N THR A 373 19.44 -15.07 17.04
CA THR A 373 20.06 -13.88 17.67
C THR A 373 19.15 -13.22 18.71
N HIS A 374 17.84 -13.50 18.71
CA HIS A 374 16.83 -12.70 19.41
C HIS A 374 16.15 -13.41 20.60
N LEU A 375 16.42 -14.70 20.84
CA LEU A 375 15.66 -15.53 21.79
C LEU A 375 16.12 -15.44 23.27
N LYS A 376 15.22 -14.97 24.13
CA LYS A 376 15.05 -15.38 25.55
C LYS A 376 13.55 -15.35 25.88
N ALA A 377 12.99 -16.37 26.54
CA ALA A 377 11.55 -16.48 26.73
C ALA A 377 11.12 -17.27 27.98
N CYS A 378 10.01 -16.83 28.58
CA CYS A 378 9.09 -17.56 29.47
C CYS A 378 7.66 -17.08 29.15
N ALA A 379 6.62 -17.82 29.54
CA ALA A 379 5.22 -17.45 29.28
C ALA A 379 4.28 -17.89 30.42
N SER A 380 3.08 -17.31 30.49
CA SER A 380 2.03 -17.63 31.47
C SER A 380 0.61 -17.44 30.90
N PRO A 381 -0.39 -18.23 31.38
CA PRO A 381 -1.82 -18.08 31.06
C PRO A 381 -2.57 -17.40 32.25
N GLN A 382 -3.89 -17.13 32.27
CA GLN A 382 -5.02 -17.30 31.33
C GLN A 382 -6.17 -16.36 31.74
N GLN A 383 -7.06 -15.93 30.82
CA GLN A 383 -8.53 -15.88 31.00
C GLN A 383 -9.26 -15.42 29.72
N SER A 384 -10.60 -15.51 29.70
CA SER A 384 -11.46 -15.20 28.54
C SER A 384 -12.71 -14.42 28.98
N ARG A 385 -12.79 -13.15 28.59
CA ARG A 385 -13.97 -12.27 28.72
C ARG A 385 -14.14 -11.43 27.45
N LEU A 386 -15.30 -10.82 27.23
CA LEU A 386 -15.49 -9.83 26.16
C LEU A 386 -15.00 -8.46 26.62
N VAL A 387 -14.23 -7.77 25.78
CA VAL A 387 -13.64 -6.44 26.04
C VAL A 387 -13.54 -5.63 24.76
N TYR A 388 -13.55 -4.29 24.87
CA TYR A 388 -13.14 -3.43 23.75
C TYR A 388 -11.68 -3.71 23.36
N CYS A 389 -11.38 -3.68 22.06
CA CYS A 389 -10.06 -4.08 21.58
C CYS A 389 -8.95 -3.13 22.05
N TYR A 390 -7.84 -3.70 22.49
CA TYR A 390 -6.64 -3.00 22.93
C TYR A 390 -5.47 -3.26 21.95
N PRO A 391 -4.45 -2.39 21.89
CA PRO A 391 -3.26 -2.63 21.06
C PRO A 391 -2.55 -3.92 21.46
N MET A 392 -2.04 -4.65 20.48
CA MET A 392 -1.45 -5.99 20.64
C MET A 392 -0.31 -5.97 21.67
N ARG A 393 -0.29 -6.96 22.58
CA ARG A 393 0.66 -7.03 23.69
C ARG A 393 1.64 -8.18 23.48
N LEU A 394 2.93 -7.90 23.67
CA LEU A 394 4.00 -8.90 23.66
C LEU A 394 4.14 -9.54 25.04
N ALA A 395 4.24 -10.86 25.12
CA ALA A 395 4.45 -11.55 26.40
C ALA A 395 5.86 -11.34 26.97
N ILE A 396 6.85 -11.15 26.09
CA ILE A 396 8.26 -11.01 26.45
C ILE A 396 8.56 -9.52 26.68
N PRO A 397 9.10 -9.13 27.87
CA PRO A 397 9.44 -7.74 28.16
C PRO A 397 10.45 -7.17 27.16
N SER A 398 10.29 -5.89 26.80
CA SER A 398 11.25 -5.21 25.93
C SER A 398 12.62 -5.09 26.61
N PRO A 399 13.73 -5.46 25.96
CA PRO A 399 15.07 -5.26 26.50
C PRO A 399 15.39 -3.75 26.59
N PRO A 400 16.46 -3.36 27.32
CA PRO A 400 17.01 -2.02 27.24
C PRO A 400 17.35 -1.69 25.78
N LEU A 401 16.75 -0.64 25.23
CA LEU A 401 16.98 -0.25 23.83
C LEU A 401 18.17 0.72 23.73
N PRO A 402 19.00 0.62 22.66
CA PRO A 402 20.09 1.55 22.45
C PRO A 402 19.54 2.94 22.09
N ARG A 403 20.32 3.98 22.44
CA ARG A 403 20.01 5.37 22.10
C ARG A 403 19.97 5.55 20.59
N VAL A 404 18.92 6.20 20.12
CA VAL A 404 18.79 6.73 18.75
C VAL A 404 18.95 8.24 18.80
N GLU A 405 19.68 8.81 17.85
CA GLU A 405 19.81 10.25 17.67
C GLU A 405 18.59 10.79 16.92
N LEU A 406 18.07 11.94 17.33
CA LEU A 406 17.03 12.68 16.61
C LEU A 406 17.52 14.10 16.35
N HIS A 407 17.42 14.54 15.10
CA HIS A 407 17.51 15.95 14.72
C HIS A 407 16.40 16.29 13.72
N PHE A 408 16.16 17.59 13.49
CA PHE A 408 15.18 18.07 12.52
C PHE A 408 15.88 18.80 11.38
N GLU A 409 15.52 18.46 10.15
CA GLU A 409 15.91 19.14 8.91
C GLU A 409 14.64 19.77 8.33
N ASN A 410 14.43 21.06 8.57
CA ASN A 410 13.15 21.73 8.31
C ASN A 410 11.98 20.97 8.98
N ASP A 411 10.90 20.70 8.26
CA ASP A 411 9.76 19.88 8.73
C ASP A 411 9.98 18.35 8.61
N VAL A 412 11.22 17.88 8.61
CA VAL A 412 11.55 16.45 8.58
C VAL A 412 12.30 16.03 9.85
N ALA A 413 11.75 15.07 10.60
CA ALA A 413 12.43 14.38 11.68
C ALA A 413 13.38 13.33 11.08
N CYS A 414 14.67 13.42 11.43
CA CYS A 414 15.71 12.50 11.01
C CYS A 414 16.18 11.70 12.22
N LEU A 415 15.93 10.38 12.22
CA LEU A 415 16.34 9.48 13.28
C LEU A 415 17.53 8.65 12.83
N ARG A 416 18.61 8.62 13.60
CA ARG A 416 19.88 7.93 13.25
C ARG A 416 20.29 6.91 14.30
N PHE A 417 20.66 5.71 13.84
CA PHE A 417 21.22 4.63 14.65
C PHE A 417 22.44 4.04 13.94
N ARG A 418 23.64 4.08 14.55
CA ARG A 418 24.89 3.57 13.96
C ARG A 418 25.16 4.03 12.52
N GLY A 419 24.83 5.28 12.20
CA GLY A 419 24.96 5.87 10.86
C GLY A 419 23.74 5.68 9.97
N GLU A 420 22.98 4.61 10.12
CA GLU A 420 21.72 4.38 9.40
C GLU A 420 20.66 5.41 9.79
N MET A 421 20.18 6.17 8.81
CA MET A 421 19.18 7.22 8.98
C MET A 421 17.83 6.81 8.39
N VAL A 422 16.76 7.12 9.11
CA VAL A 422 15.37 7.07 8.60
C VAL A 422 14.73 8.45 8.78
N LYS A 423 13.79 8.81 7.90
CA LYS A 423 13.15 10.12 7.88
C LYS A 423 11.62 10.00 7.93
N VAL A 424 10.98 10.97 8.56
CA VAL A 424 9.51 11.12 8.63
C VAL A 424 9.16 12.60 8.76
N ASN A 425 8.08 13.06 8.13
CA ASN A 425 7.66 14.46 8.25
C ASN A 425 7.17 14.77 9.68
N ARG A 426 7.33 16.03 10.10
CA ARG A 426 7.13 16.49 11.49
C ARG A 426 5.71 16.23 11.99
N GLY A 427 4.70 16.34 11.11
CA GLY A 427 3.32 15.99 11.42
C GLY A 427 3.15 14.51 11.78
N HIS A 428 3.73 13.59 10.99
CA HIS A 428 3.70 12.16 11.28
C HIS A 428 4.59 11.76 12.46
N PHE A 429 5.67 12.49 12.75
CA PHE A 429 6.43 12.29 13.99
C PHE A 429 5.55 12.57 15.22
N SER A 430 4.84 13.70 15.25
CA SER A 430 3.88 14.02 16.33
C SER A 430 2.67 13.06 16.35
N LYS A 431 2.22 12.56 15.20
CA LYS A 431 1.21 11.48 15.15
C LYS A 431 1.69 10.21 15.86
N LEU A 432 2.93 9.78 15.60
CA LEU A 432 3.52 8.61 16.25
C LEU A 432 3.70 8.83 17.77
N GLU A 433 4.03 10.04 18.21
CA GLU A 433 4.10 10.41 19.63
C GLU A 433 2.73 10.29 20.32
N LEU A 434 1.66 10.79 19.70
CA LEU A 434 0.28 10.65 20.19
C LEU A 434 -0.17 9.19 20.20
N LEU A 435 0.00 8.45 19.10
CA LEU A 435 -0.32 7.03 19.00
C LEU A 435 0.42 6.21 20.08
N TYR A 436 1.69 6.52 20.34
CA TYR A 436 2.47 5.90 21.40
C TYR A 436 1.92 6.23 22.78
N ARG A 437 1.53 7.49 23.03
CA ARG A 437 0.91 7.93 24.29
C ARG A 437 -0.41 7.22 24.60
N TYR A 438 -1.23 6.95 23.58
CA TYR A 438 -2.49 6.21 23.76
C TYR A 438 -2.31 4.69 23.86
N SER A 439 -1.21 4.14 23.33
CA SER A 439 -1.09 2.69 23.07
C SER A 439 -0.03 1.98 23.90
N CYS A 440 1.11 2.62 24.14
CA CYS A 440 2.23 2.06 24.89
C CYS A 440 1.96 2.08 26.40
N ILE A 441 2.25 0.97 27.08
CA ILE A 441 2.05 0.82 28.53
C ILE A 441 3.31 0.40 29.29
N ASP A 442 4.41 0.06 28.60
CA ASP A 442 5.67 -0.39 29.20
C ASP A 442 6.78 0.68 29.16
N ASP A 443 6.44 1.91 28.77
CA ASP A 443 7.38 3.03 28.64
C ASP A 443 6.73 4.38 29.05
N PRO A 444 6.37 4.56 30.34
CA PRO A 444 5.68 5.76 30.82
C PRO A 444 6.50 7.05 30.73
N ARG A 445 7.80 6.95 30.40
CA ARG A 445 8.74 8.08 30.29
C ARG A 445 9.26 8.31 28.86
N PHE A 446 8.78 7.55 27.88
CA PHE A 446 9.19 7.66 26.47
C PHE A 446 10.70 7.36 26.26
N GLU A 447 11.33 6.62 27.17
CA GLU A 447 12.74 6.22 27.15
C GLU A 447 13.04 5.25 25.98
N LYS A 448 12.03 4.48 25.53
CA LYS A 448 12.10 3.53 24.40
C LYS A 448 11.55 4.11 23.08
N PHE A 449 10.90 5.28 23.12
CA PHE A 449 10.11 5.83 22.02
C PHE A 449 10.92 5.99 20.71
N LEU A 450 12.03 6.72 20.73
CA LEU A 450 12.82 6.98 19.52
C LEU A 450 13.36 5.70 18.88
N SER A 451 13.77 4.73 19.70
CA SER A 451 14.28 3.44 19.24
C SER A 451 13.18 2.59 18.60
N ARG A 452 11.94 2.64 19.12
CA ARG A 452 10.77 1.99 18.52
C ARG A 452 10.30 2.70 17.23
N VAL A 453 10.32 4.03 17.18
CA VAL A 453 10.03 4.81 15.96
C VAL A 453 11.06 4.49 14.86
N TRP A 454 12.35 4.37 15.21
CA TRP A 454 13.39 3.98 14.25
C TRP A 454 13.16 2.57 13.70
N CYS A 455 12.83 1.59 14.56
CA CYS A 455 12.49 0.23 14.12
C CYS A 455 11.27 0.23 13.19
N LEU A 456 10.20 0.96 13.53
CA LEU A 456 8.98 1.07 12.74
C LEU A 456 9.27 1.66 11.35
N LEU A 457 9.98 2.80 11.29
CA LEU A 457 10.31 3.44 10.01
C LEU A 457 11.24 2.56 9.16
N LYS A 458 12.24 1.91 9.77
CA LYS A 458 13.11 0.96 9.07
C LYS A 458 12.34 -0.28 8.59
N ARG A 459 11.38 -0.80 9.37
CA ARG A 459 10.52 -1.94 8.99
C ARG A 459 9.69 -1.62 7.74
N TYR A 460 8.99 -0.48 7.72
CA TYR A 460 8.19 -0.07 6.56
C TYR A 460 9.07 0.27 5.35
N GLN A 461 10.23 0.91 5.55
CA GLN A 461 11.23 1.10 4.48
C GLN A 461 11.66 -0.25 3.88
N VAL A 462 11.91 -1.28 4.69
CA VAL A 462 12.36 -2.59 4.21
C VAL A 462 11.25 -3.41 3.54
N MET A 463 10.00 -3.26 4.00
CA MET A 463 8.81 -3.86 3.39
C MET A 463 8.57 -3.32 1.98
N PHE A 464 8.59 -1.99 1.79
CA PHE A 464 8.41 -1.38 0.48
C PHE A 464 9.65 -1.51 -0.41
N GLY A 465 10.84 -1.36 0.17
CA GLY A 465 12.12 -1.42 -0.52
C GLY A 465 12.84 -0.06 -0.57
N SER A 466 13.85 0.04 -1.43
CA SER A 466 14.76 1.20 -1.50
C SER A 466 14.73 1.92 -2.85
N GLY A 467 13.99 1.41 -3.84
CA GLY A 467 13.81 2.06 -5.13
C GLY A 467 12.94 3.30 -5.04
N ALA A 468 13.19 4.27 -5.91
CA ALA A 468 12.30 5.42 -6.06
C ALA A 468 10.90 4.94 -6.49
N ASN A 469 9.89 5.25 -5.69
CA ASN A 469 8.49 4.81 -5.82
C ASN A 469 8.22 3.31 -5.57
N GLU A 470 9.19 2.53 -5.06
CA GLU A 470 8.93 1.13 -4.64
C GLU A 470 7.86 1.11 -3.51
N GLY A 471 6.91 0.18 -3.58
CA GLY A 471 5.78 0.08 -2.65
C GLY A 471 4.64 1.09 -2.84
N THR A 472 4.80 2.16 -3.62
CA THR A 472 3.77 3.21 -3.76
C THR A 472 2.48 2.73 -4.42
N GLY A 473 2.55 1.67 -5.23
CA GLY A 473 1.41 1.05 -5.90
C GLY A 473 0.73 -0.09 -5.13
N LEU A 474 1.07 -0.34 -3.85
CA LEU A 474 0.50 -1.45 -3.08
C LEU A 474 -0.82 -1.11 -2.38
N GLN A 475 -0.99 0.14 -1.94
CA GLN A 475 -2.21 0.66 -1.29
C GLN A 475 -2.23 2.20 -1.28
N GLY A 476 -3.42 2.80 -1.44
CA GLY A 476 -3.69 4.21 -1.14
C GLY A 476 -4.61 4.32 0.07
N ALA A 477 -4.48 5.37 0.91
CA ALA A 477 -5.40 5.58 2.03
C ALA A 477 -6.62 6.42 1.59
N LEU A 478 -7.80 6.23 2.19
CA LEU A 478 -8.99 7.01 1.80
C LEU A 478 -8.83 8.51 2.16
N PRO A 479 -9.47 9.44 1.43
CA PRO A 479 -9.52 10.85 1.83
C PRO A 479 -10.08 11.05 3.26
N VAL A 480 -9.62 12.11 3.93
CA VAL A 480 -10.05 12.47 5.29
C VAL A 480 -11.58 12.57 5.38
N THR A 481 -12.23 13.21 4.40
CA THR A 481 -13.69 13.39 4.41
C THR A 481 -14.47 12.09 4.21
N VAL A 482 -13.87 11.07 3.57
CA VAL A 482 -14.48 9.75 3.43
C VAL A 482 -14.46 9.02 4.78
N PHE A 483 -13.36 9.07 5.53
CA PHE A 483 -13.31 8.54 6.90
C PHE A 483 -14.28 9.25 7.85
N GLU A 484 -14.40 10.58 7.76
CA GLU A 484 -15.41 11.36 8.51
C GLU A 484 -16.84 10.90 8.22
N ALA A 485 -17.16 10.62 6.96
CA ALA A 485 -18.48 10.12 6.54
C ALA A 485 -18.72 8.66 6.97
N LEU A 486 -17.71 7.78 6.84
CA LEU A 486 -17.77 6.40 7.32
C LEU A 486 -18.00 6.34 8.85
N HIS A 487 -17.32 7.20 9.61
CA HIS A 487 -17.57 7.32 11.05
C HIS A 487 -18.98 7.85 11.35
N ARG A 488 -19.35 9.00 10.76
CA ARG A 488 -20.63 9.69 11.05
C ARG A 488 -21.86 8.86 10.65
N GLN A 489 -21.84 8.24 9.47
CA GLN A 489 -23.01 7.58 8.89
C GLN A 489 -23.09 6.08 9.23
N PHE A 490 -21.94 5.41 9.36
CA PHE A 490 -21.86 3.96 9.53
C PHE A 490 -21.18 3.53 10.85
N GLY A 491 -20.85 4.48 11.73
CA GLY A 491 -20.23 4.21 13.01
C GLY A 491 -18.85 3.56 12.91
N VAL A 492 -18.19 3.63 11.75
CA VAL A 492 -16.86 3.04 11.56
C VAL A 492 -15.88 3.63 12.57
N SER A 493 -15.11 2.80 13.25
CA SER A 493 -14.12 3.26 14.25
C SER A 493 -12.74 2.64 14.10
N PHE A 494 -12.54 1.79 13.09
CA PHE A 494 -11.39 0.88 12.98
C PHE A 494 -11.08 0.58 11.50
N GLU A 495 -9.79 0.58 11.14
CA GLU A 495 -9.28 0.17 9.81
C GLU A 495 -8.74 -1.26 9.86
N CYS A 496 -9.28 -2.17 9.04
CA CYS A 496 -8.80 -3.54 8.94
C CYS A 496 -7.39 -3.65 8.32
N PHE A 497 -6.98 -2.68 7.51
CA PHE A 497 -5.70 -2.70 6.81
C PHE A 497 -5.03 -1.33 6.83
N ALA A 498 -4.19 -1.09 7.84
CA ALA A 498 -3.43 0.15 7.94
C ALA A 498 -2.03 -0.08 8.53
N SER A 499 -1.38 1.03 8.85
CA SER A 499 -0.10 1.14 9.55
C SER A 499 -0.17 2.36 10.48
N PRO A 500 0.70 2.46 11.50
CA PRO A 500 0.79 3.68 12.32
C PRO A 500 1.06 4.95 11.49
N LEU A 501 1.66 4.80 10.30
CA LEU A 501 1.96 5.87 9.36
C LEU A 501 0.69 6.36 8.64
N ASN A 502 -0.06 5.47 7.97
CA ASN A 502 -1.22 5.87 7.14
C ASN A 502 -2.58 5.88 7.86
N CYS A 503 -2.73 5.26 9.04
CA CYS A 503 -4.04 5.10 9.70
C CYS A 503 -4.76 6.44 9.97
N TYR A 504 -6.08 6.43 9.87
CA TYR A 504 -6.95 7.52 10.30
C TYR A 504 -7.30 7.42 11.78
N PHE A 505 -7.65 6.24 12.28
CA PHE A 505 -8.00 6.01 13.69
C PHE A 505 -6.77 5.61 14.54
N LYS A 506 -6.89 5.70 15.87
CA LYS A 506 -5.93 5.09 16.83
C LYS A 506 -6.12 3.57 17.04
N GLN A 507 -7.01 2.95 16.28
CA GLN A 507 -7.27 1.50 16.34
C GLN A 507 -7.40 0.93 14.92
N PHE A 508 -6.53 -0.02 14.61
CA PHE A 508 -6.41 -0.61 13.29
C PHE A 508 -5.69 -1.96 13.38
N CYS A 509 -5.76 -2.75 12.32
CA CYS A 509 -4.90 -3.91 12.10
C CYS A 509 -3.74 -3.54 11.15
N SER A 510 -2.58 -4.17 11.33
CA SER A 510 -1.38 -3.95 10.50
C SER A 510 -0.51 -5.21 10.41
N ALA A 511 0.40 -5.22 9.43
CA ALA A 511 1.27 -6.38 9.15
C ALA A 511 2.25 -6.72 10.28
N PHE A 512 2.66 -5.75 11.11
CA PHE A 512 3.80 -5.88 12.02
C PHE A 512 3.39 -5.70 13.50
N PRO A 513 2.76 -6.72 14.13
CA PRO A 513 2.33 -6.66 15.53
C PRO A 513 3.45 -6.32 16.52
N ASP A 514 4.70 -6.69 16.22
CA ASP A 514 5.85 -6.44 17.09
C ASP A 514 6.29 -4.97 17.12
N SER A 515 6.31 -4.26 15.99
CA SER A 515 6.61 -2.82 15.94
C SER A 515 5.37 -1.97 16.24
N ASP A 516 4.22 -2.34 15.69
CA ASP A 516 3.08 -1.43 15.55
C ASP A 516 2.11 -1.49 16.73
N GLY A 517 2.17 -2.55 17.56
CA GLY A 517 1.37 -2.66 18.78
C GLY A 517 1.64 -1.55 19.80
N PHE A 518 2.85 -0.98 19.78
CA PHE A 518 3.21 0.21 20.57
C PHE A 518 2.56 1.50 20.06
N PHE A 519 1.99 1.51 18.84
CA PHE A 519 1.42 2.67 18.16
C PHE A 519 -0.03 2.43 17.70
N GLY A 520 -0.74 1.48 18.32
CA GLY A 520 -2.20 1.29 18.14
C GLY A 520 -2.61 0.06 17.33
N SER A 521 -1.68 -0.69 16.74
CA SER A 521 -2.06 -1.89 15.99
C SER A 521 -2.61 -2.99 16.89
N ARG A 522 -3.67 -3.65 16.44
CA ARG A 522 -4.22 -4.89 17.00
C ARG A 522 -3.56 -6.15 16.42
N GLY A 523 -2.58 -5.97 15.51
CA GLY A 523 -1.88 -7.04 14.81
C GLY A 523 -2.49 -7.36 13.45
N HIS A 524 -2.12 -8.51 12.88
CA HIS A 524 -2.53 -8.93 11.54
C HIS A 524 -4.04 -9.22 11.48
N PHE A 525 -4.73 -8.76 10.42
CA PHE A 525 -6.19 -8.82 10.38
C PHE A 525 -6.75 -10.26 10.44
N LEU A 526 -6.14 -11.22 9.74
CA LEU A 526 -6.57 -12.62 9.77
C LEU A 526 -6.35 -13.31 11.13
N ALA A 527 -5.68 -12.66 12.08
CA ALA A 527 -5.54 -13.10 13.47
C ALA A 527 -6.40 -12.28 14.46
N PHE A 528 -7.15 -11.29 13.96
CA PHE A 528 -8.02 -10.42 14.76
C PHE A 528 -9.48 -10.87 14.60
N SER A 529 -10.10 -11.32 15.70
CA SER A 529 -11.46 -11.87 15.70
C SER A 529 -12.43 -10.98 16.49
N PRO A 530 -12.97 -9.91 15.89
CA PRO A 530 -14.00 -9.08 16.51
C PRO A 530 -15.33 -9.83 16.59
N VAL A 531 -16.00 -9.68 17.73
CA VAL A 531 -17.37 -10.15 17.94
C VAL A 531 -18.37 -9.07 17.50
N SER A 532 -18.05 -7.80 17.69
CA SER A 532 -18.89 -6.68 17.24
C SER A 532 -18.05 -5.46 16.86
N GLY A 533 -18.66 -4.51 16.15
CA GLY A 533 -18.03 -3.26 15.71
C GLY A 533 -18.39 -2.89 14.28
N SER A 534 -17.99 -1.69 13.87
CA SER A 534 -18.09 -1.25 12.47
C SER A 534 -16.71 -0.83 11.96
N PHE A 535 -16.36 -1.38 10.79
CA PHE A 535 -15.00 -1.48 10.27
C PHE A 535 -14.93 -1.00 8.82
N GLU A 536 -13.84 -0.32 8.48
CA GLU A 536 -13.41 -0.08 7.09
C GLU A 536 -12.37 -1.14 6.71
N ALA A 537 -12.33 -1.53 5.43
CA ALA A 537 -11.34 -2.45 4.92
C ALA A 537 -10.90 -2.11 3.48
N ASN A 538 -9.74 -1.48 3.36
CA ASN A 538 -9.06 -1.18 2.11
C ASN A 538 -7.74 -2.00 2.03
N PRO A 539 -7.82 -3.29 1.63
CA PRO A 539 -6.67 -4.20 1.65
C PRO A 539 -5.63 -3.83 0.59
N PRO A 540 -4.33 -4.11 0.84
CA PRO A 540 -3.30 -3.96 -0.19
C PRO A 540 -3.51 -4.97 -1.31
N PHE A 541 -3.03 -4.63 -2.51
CA PHE A 541 -3.35 -5.33 -3.75
C PHE A 541 -2.62 -6.68 -3.90
N CYS A 542 -3.15 -7.69 -3.21
CA CYS A 542 -2.76 -9.10 -3.24
C CYS A 542 -4.04 -9.95 -3.28
N GLU A 543 -4.28 -10.68 -4.37
CA GLU A 543 -5.53 -11.43 -4.59
C GLU A 543 -5.75 -12.49 -3.51
N GLU A 544 -4.68 -13.19 -3.15
CA GLU A 544 -4.65 -14.26 -2.15
C GLU A 544 -4.98 -13.73 -0.74
N LEU A 545 -4.53 -12.51 -0.40
CA LEU A 545 -4.90 -11.83 0.85
C LEU A 545 -6.34 -11.33 0.82
N MET A 546 -6.81 -10.79 -0.31
CA MET A 546 -8.19 -10.33 -0.46
C MET A 546 -9.18 -11.51 -0.36
N GLU A 547 -8.88 -12.68 -0.92
CA GLU A 547 -9.75 -13.86 -0.77
C GLU A 547 -9.80 -14.35 0.68
N ALA A 548 -8.63 -14.43 1.35
CA ALA A 548 -8.55 -14.81 2.76
C ALA A 548 -9.27 -13.80 3.68
N MET A 549 -9.20 -12.51 3.38
CA MET A 549 -9.95 -11.45 4.05
C MET A 549 -11.47 -11.68 3.92
N VAL A 550 -11.98 -11.94 2.71
CA VAL A 550 -13.42 -12.18 2.50
C VAL A 550 -13.89 -13.43 3.24
N LYS A 551 -13.09 -14.51 3.22
CA LYS A 551 -13.36 -15.70 4.02
C LYS A 551 -13.45 -15.37 5.52
N HIS A 552 -12.51 -14.60 6.05
CA HIS A 552 -12.48 -14.19 7.46
C HIS A 552 -13.69 -13.32 7.83
N PHE A 553 -14.10 -12.38 6.98
CA PHE A 553 -15.34 -11.62 7.18
C PHE A 553 -16.57 -12.54 7.27
N GLU A 554 -16.74 -13.47 6.32
CA GLU A 554 -17.87 -14.39 6.32
C GLU A 554 -17.90 -15.30 7.55
N GLU A 555 -16.73 -15.77 8.01
CA GLU A 555 -16.61 -16.56 9.23
C GLU A 555 -16.99 -15.77 10.49
N LEU A 556 -16.53 -14.51 10.61
CA LEU A 556 -16.88 -13.63 11.73
C LEU A 556 -18.37 -13.23 11.73
N LEU A 557 -18.93 -12.93 10.55
CA LEU A 557 -20.33 -12.56 10.36
C LEU A 557 -21.30 -13.74 10.59
N VAL A 558 -20.85 -14.99 10.41
CA VAL A 558 -21.59 -16.19 10.85
C VAL A 558 -21.47 -16.43 12.35
N GLN A 559 -20.29 -16.21 12.93
CA GLN A 559 -20.00 -16.56 14.33
C GLN A 559 -20.58 -15.60 15.37
N SER A 560 -21.08 -14.43 14.96
CA SER A 560 -21.60 -13.40 15.88
C SER A 560 -23.05 -13.01 15.61
N SER A 561 -23.83 -12.95 16.69
CA SER A 561 -25.16 -12.31 16.76
C SER A 561 -25.10 -10.81 17.09
N GLU A 562 -23.94 -10.31 17.53
CA GLU A 562 -23.77 -8.90 17.90
C GLU A 562 -23.61 -8.01 16.65
N PRO A 563 -23.91 -6.69 16.71
CA PRO A 563 -23.80 -5.83 15.54
C PRO A 563 -22.38 -5.81 14.94
N LEU A 564 -22.23 -6.36 13.73
CA LEU A 564 -20.96 -6.48 13.03
C LEU A 564 -21.09 -6.05 11.57
N SER A 565 -20.22 -5.13 11.14
CA SER A 565 -20.28 -4.47 9.83
C SER A 565 -18.89 -4.22 9.26
N PHE A 566 -18.63 -4.69 8.04
CA PHE A 566 -17.42 -4.40 7.27
C PHE A 566 -17.79 -3.65 5.99
N ILE A 567 -17.20 -2.47 5.79
CA ILE A 567 -17.30 -1.70 4.54
C ILE A 567 -15.98 -1.91 3.79
N VAL A 568 -16.02 -2.79 2.80
CA VAL A 568 -14.84 -3.18 2.02
C VAL A 568 -14.71 -2.27 0.81
N ILE A 569 -13.52 -1.71 0.59
CA ILE A 569 -13.26 -0.70 -0.42
C ILE A 569 -12.07 -1.15 -1.28
N VAL A 570 -12.34 -1.55 -2.52
CA VAL A 570 -11.35 -2.16 -3.43
C VAL A 570 -11.45 -1.60 -4.84
N PRO A 571 -10.37 -1.60 -5.63
CA PRO A 571 -10.43 -1.28 -7.05
C PRO A 571 -11.42 -2.20 -7.78
N GLU A 572 -12.22 -1.62 -8.67
CA GLU A 572 -13.18 -2.36 -9.51
C GLU A 572 -12.47 -3.00 -10.72
N TRP A 573 -11.51 -3.89 -10.43
CA TRP A 573 -10.82 -4.70 -11.43
C TRP A 573 -11.75 -5.82 -11.91
N ARG A 574 -12.22 -5.70 -13.16
CA ARG A 574 -13.12 -6.64 -13.83
C ARG A 574 -12.54 -7.32 -15.07
N ASP A 575 -11.31 -6.99 -15.48
CA ASP A 575 -10.61 -7.58 -16.62
C ASP A 575 -9.20 -8.09 -16.22
N PRO A 576 -9.08 -9.34 -15.73
CA PRO A 576 -10.16 -10.22 -15.28
C PRO A 576 -10.75 -9.75 -13.93
N VAL A 577 -11.95 -10.23 -13.58
CA VAL A 577 -12.55 -9.98 -12.25
C VAL A 577 -11.85 -10.80 -11.17
N THR A 578 -11.50 -10.18 -10.05
CA THR A 578 -10.81 -10.89 -8.97
C THR A 578 -11.75 -11.90 -8.28
N PRO A 579 -11.24 -13.06 -7.80
CA PRO A 579 -12.03 -14.02 -7.03
C PRO A 579 -12.64 -13.38 -5.76
N ALA A 580 -11.90 -12.49 -5.11
CA ALA A 580 -12.34 -11.78 -3.91
C ALA A 580 -13.54 -10.86 -4.17
N LEU A 581 -13.51 -10.05 -5.24
CA LEU A 581 -14.65 -9.20 -5.61
C LEU A 581 -15.87 -10.06 -5.95
N THR A 582 -15.69 -11.07 -6.80
CA THR A 582 -16.76 -12.02 -7.18
C THR A 582 -17.42 -12.68 -5.96
N ARG A 583 -16.61 -13.08 -4.96
CA ARG A 583 -17.10 -13.69 -3.72
C ARG A 583 -17.86 -12.71 -2.83
N MET A 584 -17.45 -11.44 -2.76
CA MET A 584 -18.20 -10.41 -2.02
C MET A 584 -19.53 -10.06 -2.69
N GLU A 585 -19.54 -9.95 -4.02
CA GLU A 585 -20.76 -9.73 -4.83
C GLU A 585 -21.78 -10.87 -4.66
N ALA A 586 -21.30 -12.10 -4.44
CA ALA A 586 -22.12 -13.28 -4.17
C ALA A 586 -22.42 -13.54 -2.67
N SER A 587 -21.89 -12.74 -1.73
CA SER A 587 -21.98 -13.06 -0.31
C SER A 587 -23.37 -12.75 0.27
N LYS A 588 -23.94 -13.70 1.03
CA LYS A 588 -25.25 -13.55 1.71
C LYS A 588 -25.31 -12.39 2.71
N PHE A 589 -24.16 -11.81 3.08
CA PHE A 589 -24.07 -10.67 3.99
C PHE A 589 -24.01 -9.32 3.28
N LEU A 590 -23.94 -9.30 1.94
CA LEU A 590 -23.95 -8.07 1.16
C LEU A 590 -25.30 -7.36 1.29
N ARG A 591 -25.29 -6.14 1.83
CA ARG A 591 -26.49 -5.30 2.01
C ARG A 591 -26.59 -4.17 1.00
N HIS A 592 -25.46 -3.74 0.45
CA HIS A 592 -25.39 -2.77 -0.64
C HIS A 592 -24.02 -2.83 -1.33
N GLN A 593 -23.98 -2.41 -2.59
CA GLN A 593 -22.76 -2.19 -3.37
C GLN A 593 -22.86 -0.83 -4.07
N LEU A 594 -21.83 -0.01 -3.91
CA LEU A 594 -21.68 1.30 -4.55
C LEU A 594 -20.38 1.28 -5.37
N SER A 595 -20.36 1.85 -6.57
CA SER A 595 -19.12 2.14 -7.30
C SER A 595 -18.91 3.66 -7.36
N VAL A 596 -17.67 4.08 -7.16
CA VAL A 596 -17.21 5.45 -7.37
C VAL A 596 -16.38 5.47 -8.66
N PRO A 597 -16.79 6.21 -9.72
CA PRO A 597 -16.18 6.05 -11.04
C PRO A 597 -14.68 6.37 -11.11
N ALA A 598 -14.02 5.75 -12.09
CA ALA A 598 -12.65 6.06 -12.46
C ALA A 598 -12.51 7.56 -12.75
N TYR A 599 -11.44 8.17 -12.25
CA TYR A 599 -11.18 9.61 -12.36
C TYR A 599 -12.23 10.53 -11.70
N GLU A 600 -13.20 10.04 -10.93
CA GLU A 600 -14.12 10.93 -10.18
C GLU A 600 -13.76 11.12 -8.70
N HIS A 601 -12.76 10.39 -8.21
CA HIS A 601 -12.33 10.41 -6.82
C HIS A 601 -10.80 10.40 -6.66
N GLU A 602 -10.36 10.57 -5.41
CA GLU A 602 -8.95 10.68 -5.01
C GLU A 602 -8.63 9.68 -3.89
N TYR A 603 -7.37 9.26 -3.83
CA TYR A 603 -6.75 8.56 -2.70
C TYR A 603 -5.63 9.42 -2.11
N ARG A 604 -5.30 9.19 -0.84
CA ARG A 604 -4.06 9.68 -0.22
C ARG A 604 -2.89 8.74 -0.53
N SER A 605 -1.72 9.33 -0.74
CA SER A 605 -0.45 8.63 -0.94
C SER A 605 -0.11 7.70 0.24
N GLY A 606 0.24 6.44 -0.04
CA GLY A 606 0.80 5.54 0.99
C GLY A 606 2.08 6.10 1.63
N SER A 607 2.80 6.95 0.88
CA SER A 607 3.98 7.68 1.33
C SER A 607 3.66 9.02 2.03
N GLN A 608 2.43 9.26 2.50
CA GLN A 608 2.02 10.50 3.21
C GLN A 608 2.90 10.88 4.41
N HIS A 609 3.67 9.94 4.95
CA HIS A 609 4.62 10.12 6.04
C HIS A 609 5.96 10.75 5.62
N ILE A 610 6.23 10.88 4.31
CA ILE A 610 7.45 11.49 3.74
C ILE A 610 7.21 12.37 2.51
N CYS A 611 6.11 12.19 1.77
CA CYS A 611 5.83 12.98 0.55
C CYS A 611 5.49 14.44 0.87
N LYS A 612 5.56 15.31 -0.15
CA LYS A 612 5.14 16.72 -0.06
C LYS A 612 3.61 16.81 0.03
N ARG A 613 3.11 17.96 0.48
CA ARG A 613 1.66 18.22 0.55
C ARG A 613 1.00 18.17 -0.82
N GLU A 614 1.72 18.57 -1.86
CA GLU A 614 1.31 18.58 -3.26
C GLU A 614 1.29 17.15 -3.86
N GLU A 615 1.93 16.19 -3.20
CA GLU A 615 1.97 14.76 -3.52
C GLU A 615 1.04 13.94 -2.58
N MET A 616 0.26 14.62 -1.73
CA MET A 616 -0.55 13.99 -0.67
C MET A 616 -1.76 13.25 -1.23
N TYR A 617 -2.42 13.81 -2.25
CA TYR A 617 -3.61 13.27 -2.89
C TYR A 617 -3.31 12.97 -4.36
N TYR A 618 -3.86 11.87 -4.88
CA TYR A 618 -3.81 11.52 -6.29
C TYR A 618 -5.16 11.00 -6.77
N ARG A 619 -5.48 11.30 -8.03
CA ARG A 619 -6.76 10.93 -8.67
C ARG A 619 -6.75 9.44 -9.02
N ALA A 620 -7.81 8.72 -8.66
CA ALA A 620 -7.93 7.29 -8.92
C ALA A 620 -8.08 7.02 -10.43
N VAL A 621 -7.30 6.07 -10.96
CA VAL A 621 -7.31 5.71 -12.40
C VAL A 621 -8.29 4.57 -12.73
N HIS A 622 -8.79 3.87 -11.71
CA HIS A 622 -9.81 2.83 -11.81
C HIS A 622 -11.06 3.26 -11.03
N GLY A 623 -12.19 2.62 -11.30
CA GLY A 623 -13.35 2.69 -10.40
C GLY A 623 -13.03 2.00 -9.06
N THR A 624 -13.76 2.37 -8.02
CA THR A 624 -13.62 1.78 -6.68
C THR A 624 -14.97 1.27 -6.20
N ALA A 625 -15.05 -0.03 -5.92
CA ALA A 625 -16.23 -0.67 -5.38
C ALA A 625 -16.21 -0.63 -3.85
N LEU A 626 -17.32 -0.18 -3.26
CA LEU A 626 -17.61 -0.22 -1.83
C LEU A 626 -18.70 -1.28 -1.59
N LEU A 627 -18.37 -2.31 -0.80
CA LEU A 627 -19.26 -3.44 -0.53
C LEU A 627 -19.57 -3.51 0.98
N PHE A 628 -20.86 -3.47 1.33
CA PHE A 628 -21.34 -3.41 2.70
C PHE A 628 -21.70 -4.82 3.19
N LEU A 629 -20.76 -5.49 3.87
CA LEU A 629 -20.95 -6.84 4.42
C LEU A 629 -21.36 -6.75 5.89
N GLN A 630 -22.60 -7.11 6.21
CA GLN A 630 -23.16 -6.94 7.57
C GLN A 630 -24.01 -8.16 7.99
N ASN A 631 -23.92 -8.56 9.25
CA ASN A 631 -24.87 -9.50 9.84
C ASN A 631 -26.18 -8.75 10.17
N ASP A 632 -27.25 -9.45 10.54
CA ASP A 632 -28.57 -8.80 10.65
C ASP A 632 -28.63 -7.74 11.76
N ALA A 633 -27.90 -7.94 12.86
CA ALA A 633 -27.73 -6.94 13.91
C ALA A 633 -26.88 -5.73 13.47
N GLY A 634 -25.87 -5.95 12.64
CA GLY A 634 -25.05 -4.91 12.02
C GLY A 634 -25.84 -4.07 11.02
N PHE A 635 -26.64 -4.73 10.18
CA PHE A 635 -27.56 -4.09 9.24
C PHE A 635 -28.64 -3.28 9.97
N ALA A 636 -29.30 -3.84 11.00
CA ALA A 636 -30.30 -3.11 11.78
C ALA A 636 -29.77 -1.81 12.42
N LYS A 637 -28.46 -1.73 12.71
CA LYS A 637 -27.81 -0.56 13.32
C LYS A 637 -27.21 0.41 12.29
N TRP A 638 -26.54 -0.13 11.28
CA TRP A 638 -25.70 0.60 10.33
C TRP A 638 -26.10 0.35 8.86
N ALA A 639 -27.40 0.13 8.60
CA ALA A 639 -27.94 -0.05 7.25
C ALA A 639 -27.45 1.02 6.26
N PRO A 640 -27.03 0.63 5.04
CA PRO A 640 -26.83 1.52 3.89
C PRO A 640 -28.17 2.07 3.37
N THR A 641 -28.75 3.02 4.10
CA THR A 641 -29.93 3.77 3.66
C THR A 641 -29.53 4.80 2.59
N PRO A 642 -30.46 5.23 1.70
CA PRO A 642 -30.16 6.15 0.61
C PRO A 642 -29.51 7.47 1.08
N GLU A 643 -29.87 7.97 2.26
CA GLU A 643 -29.38 9.22 2.84
C GLU A 643 -27.93 9.08 3.29
N ARG A 644 -27.61 7.97 3.97
CA ARG A 644 -26.24 7.63 4.41
C ARG A 644 -25.31 7.38 3.22
N LEU A 645 -25.82 6.75 2.16
CA LEU A 645 -25.10 6.51 0.91
C LEU A 645 -24.85 7.81 0.14
N ALA A 646 -25.83 8.71 0.06
CA ALA A 646 -25.68 10.02 -0.59
C ALA A 646 -24.62 10.88 0.12
N GLU A 647 -24.61 10.87 1.45
CA GLU A 647 -23.60 11.53 2.29
C GLU A 647 -22.18 10.97 2.05
N LEU A 648 -22.02 9.64 1.97
CA LEU A 648 -20.73 9.01 1.66
C LEU A 648 -20.27 9.34 0.22
N THR A 649 -21.19 9.29 -0.75
CA THR A 649 -20.90 9.64 -2.16
C THR A 649 -20.50 11.11 -2.29
N ALA A 650 -21.15 12.02 -1.56
CA ALA A 650 -20.76 13.43 -1.51
C ALA A 650 -19.36 13.64 -0.89
N ALA A 651 -18.96 12.80 0.06
CA ALA A 651 -17.66 12.88 0.71
C ALA A 651 -16.46 12.50 -0.18
N TYR A 652 -16.69 11.74 -1.27
CA TYR A 652 -15.68 11.45 -2.30
C TYR A 652 -15.42 12.61 -3.27
N ARG A 653 -16.34 13.58 -3.39
CA ARG A 653 -16.18 14.69 -4.35
C ARG A 653 -14.97 15.58 -3.99
N PRO A 654 -14.02 15.83 -4.92
CA PRO A 654 -12.84 16.66 -4.67
C PRO A 654 -13.19 18.06 -4.16
N ILE A 655 -12.36 18.62 -3.29
CA ILE A 655 -12.64 19.89 -2.57
C ILE A 655 -12.94 21.05 -3.53
N SER A 656 -12.27 21.10 -4.68
CA SER A 656 -12.47 22.10 -5.75
C SER A 656 -13.90 22.14 -6.33
N SER A 657 -14.68 21.05 -6.18
CA SER A 657 -16.10 21.05 -6.59
C SER A 657 -17.01 21.74 -5.57
N ARG A 658 -16.71 21.60 -4.27
CA ARG A 658 -17.60 22.04 -3.17
C ARG A 658 -17.67 23.56 -3.04
N THR A 659 -16.59 24.26 -3.40
CA THR A 659 -16.53 25.73 -3.46
C THR A 659 -17.40 26.35 -4.55
N SER A 660 -17.81 25.59 -5.57
CA SER A 660 -18.74 26.07 -6.60
C SER A 660 -20.20 26.13 -6.14
N SER A 661 -20.54 25.41 -5.07
CA SER A 661 -21.92 25.24 -4.57
C SER A 661 -22.26 26.07 -3.32
N LEU A 662 -21.34 26.92 -2.85
CA LEU A 662 -21.53 27.76 -1.66
C LEU A 662 -21.42 29.24 -2.04
N SER A 663 -22.58 29.87 -2.24
CA SER A 663 -22.70 31.33 -2.39
C SER A 663 -22.05 32.03 -1.20
N SER A 664 -21.09 32.92 -1.47
CA SER A 664 -20.25 33.51 -0.42
C SER A 664 -21.06 34.39 0.54
N PRO A 665 -20.92 34.21 1.87
CA PRO A 665 -21.39 35.22 2.81
C PRO A 665 -20.54 36.49 2.65
N GLY A 666 -21.19 37.64 2.49
CA GLY A 666 -20.52 38.92 2.31
C GLY A 666 -19.69 39.36 3.53
N PRO A 667 -18.68 40.23 3.35
CA PRO A 667 -17.85 40.71 4.45
C PRO A 667 -18.68 41.50 5.47
N ALA A 668 -18.50 41.21 6.75
CA ALA A 668 -19.20 41.91 7.83
C ALA A 668 -18.73 43.37 7.95
N HIS A 669 -19.69 44.29 8.11
CA HIS A 669 -19.40 45.70 8.37
C HIS A 669 -18.72 45.90 9.72
N THR A 670 -17.56 46.57 9.71
CA THR A 670 -16.94 47.12 10.91
C THR A 670 -17.66 48.40 11.34
N VAL A 671 -17.96 48.51 12.63
CA VAL A 671 -18.43 49.74 13.27
C VAL A 671 -17.26 50.29 14.11
N PRO A 672 -16.87 51.58 13.96
CA PRO A 672 -15.83 52.18 14.79
C PRO A 672 -16.35 52.38 16.23
N GLY A 673 -15.51 52.10 17.22
CA GLY A 673 -15.86 52.27 18.64
C GLY A 673 -15.58 53.68 19.17
N ASP A 674 -15.92 53.89 20.44
CA ASP A 674 -15.56 55.09 21.21
C ASP A 674 -14.96 54.70 22.57
N LYS A 675 -14.45 55.69 23.32
CA LYS A 675 -13.52 55.50 24.44
C LYS A 675 -14.16 55.61 25.84
N ASP A 676 -13.39 55.12 26.82
CA ASP A 676 -12.85 55.86 27.98
C ASP A 676 -13.00 55.23 29.37
N SER A 677 -12.03 55.59 30.23
CA SER A 677 -12.06 55.63 31.71
C SER A 677 -12.13 54.33 32.55
N VAL A 678 -10.99 54.06 33.21
CA VAL A 678 -10.78 53.28 34.45
C VAL A 678 -10.90 54.27 35.64
N PRO A 679 -11.49 54.00 36.85
CA PRO A 679 -10.97 52.99 37.82
C PRO A 679 -11.92 52.33 38.88
N LYS A 680 -11.74 51.01 39.06
CA LYS A 680 -11.29 50.31 40.31
C LYS A 680 -11.82 50.74 41.72
N ALA A 681 -12.70 49.93 42.32
CA ALA A 681 -12.91 49.66 43.77
C ALA A 681 -13.96 48.53 43.97
N SER A 682 -14.09 47.75 45.06
CA SER A 682 -13.19 47.31 46.16
C SER A 682 -13.92 46.26 47.06
N GLU A 683 -13.20 45.30 47.68
CA GLU A 683 -13.60 44.57 48.93
C GLU A 683 -14.84 43.61 48.90
N LYS A 684 -15.01 42.56 49.76
CA LYS A 684 -14.10 41.73 50.59
C LYS A 684 -14.79 40.43 51.12
N THR A 685 -14.00 39.36 51.34
CA THR A 685 -14.13 38.25 52.36
C THR A 685 -15.40 37.39 52.57
N GLN A 686 -15.13 36.05 52.69
CA GLN A 686 -15.78 35.04 53.57
C GLN A 686 -17.24 34.59 53.28
N GLY A 687 -17.69 33.39 53.66
CA GLY A 687 -16.99 32.22 54.25
C GLY A 687 -17.95 31.12 54.76
N SER A 688 -17.43 29.89 54.98
CA SER A 688 -18.13 28.66 55.44
C SER A 688 -19.20 28.06 54.48
N VAL A 689 -19.50 26.75 54.36
CA VAL A 689 -19.14 25.43 54.98
C VAL A 689 -20.35 24.71 55.61
N MET A 690 -20.50 23.42 55.25
CA MET A 690 -21.31 22.33 55.83
C MET A 690 -22.84 22.27 55.64
N SER A 691 -23.28 21.18 55.00
CA SER A 691 -24.50 20.43 55.34
C SER A 691 -24.34 19.74 56.70
N PRO A 692 -25.42 19.38 57.41
CA PRO A 692 -25.90 17.98 57.33
C PRO A 692 -27.44 17.83 57.51
N GLY A 693 -27.95 16.58 57.53
CA GLY A 693 -29.26 16.27 58.12
C GLY A 693 -30.11 15.27 57.33
N SER A 694 -30.29 14.07 57.89
CA SER A 694 -31.20 13.01 57.40
C SER A 694 -32.24 12.66 58.47
N HIS A 695 -33.44 12.22 58.10
CA HIS A 695 -34.14 11.12 58.79
C HIS A 695 -35.37 10.60 58.03
N ASP A 696 -35.87 9.46 58.52
CA ASP A 696 -36.84 8.51 57.94
C ASP A 696 -38.32 8.98 58.20
N ASN A 697 -39.42 8.21 58.01
CA ASN A 697 -39.62 6.76 58.14
C ASN A 697 -41.01 6.29 57.63
N ASN A 698 -41.10 5.11 56.99
CA ASN A 698 -42.18 4.07 57.03
C ASN A 698 -43.69 4.45 56.84
N ASN A 699 -44.65 3.55 56.52
CA ASN A 699 -44.70 2.08 56.61
C ASN A 699 -45.81 1.40 55.74
N ASN A 700 -45.63 0.11 55.40
CA ASN A 700 -46.61 -1.01 55.39
C ASN A 700 -47.89 -1.04 54.48
N ASN A 701 -48.48 -2.20 54.08
CA ASN A 701 -48.10 -3.64 54.20
C ASN A 701 -48.87 -4.61 53.24
N ASN A 702 -48.48 -5.90 53.22
CA ASN A 702 -49.23 -7.15 52.92
C ASN A 702 -49.65 -7.44 51.44
N ASN A 703 -49.75 -8.68 50.91
CA ASN A 703 -49.27 -10.07 51.20
C ASN A 703 -49.72 -11.00 50.00
N ASN A 704 -49.44 -12.32 49.81
CA ASN A 704 -48.83 -13.40 50.61
C ASN A 704 -48.32 -14.57 49.69
N ASN A 705 -47.50 -15.47 50.26
CA ASN A 705 -47.41 -16.97 50.19
C ASN A 705 -48.05 -17.77 49.01
N ASN A 706 -47.56 -18.93 48.50
CA ASN A 706 -46.40 -19.83 48.77
C ASN A 706 -46.27 -20.87 47.57
N ASP A 707 -45.65 -22.08 47.52
CA ASP A 707 -45.00 -23.03 48.46
C ASP A 707 -43.99 -24.03 47.75
N SER A 708 -43.56 -25.06 48.50
CA SER A 708 -42.88 -26.37 48.25
C SER A 708 -43.32 -27.29 47.06
N SER A 709 -42.64 -28.41 46.67
CA SER A 709 -41.24 -28.91 46.87
C SER A 709 -40.89 -30.18 46.04
N SER A 710 -39.58 -30.34 45.70
CA SER A 710 -38.77 -31.59 45.66
C SER A 710 -39.05 -32.83 44.76
N SER A 711 -37.94 -33.44 44.31
CA SER A 711 -37.65 -34.90 44.18
C SER A 711 -37.72 -35.67 42.82
N SER A 712 -36.57 -35.69 42.12
CA SER A 712 -35.79 -36.88 41.67
C SER A 712 -36.34 -38.02 40.76
N SER A 713 -35.44 -38.46 39.85
CA SER A 713 -35.30 -39.82 39.25
C SER A 713 -36.29 -40.26 38.14
N SER A 714 -35.96 -41.14 37.19
CA SER A 714 -34.66 -41.56 36.58
C SER A 714 -34.89 -42.43 35.32
N SER A 715 -33.84 -42.66 34.50
CA SER A 715 -33.75 -43.72 33.46
C SER A 715 -34.64 -43.54 32.20
N SER A 716 -34.39 -44.14 31.03
CA SER A 716 -33.16 -44.67 30.40
C SER A 716 -33.40 -45.00 28.90
N SER A 717 -32.36 -45.50 28.21
CA SER A 717 -32.36 -46.07 26.84
C SER A 717 -32.43 -45.10 25.65
N SER A 718 -32.08 -45.53 24.42
CA SER A 718 -30.72 -45.82 23.92
C SER A 718 -30.78 -46.42 22.50
N SER A 719 -30.03 -45.86 21.54
CA SER A 719 -29.73 -46.52 20.26
C SER A 719 -28.45 -45.94 19.65
N SER A 720 -27.57 -46.80 19.12
CA SER A 720 -26.22 -46.45 18.66
C SER A 720 -25.99 -46.83 17.20
N SER A 721 -25.08 -46.11 16.53
CA SER A 721 -23.95 -46.60 15.69
C SER A 721 -24.13 -47.79 14.72
N PRO A 722 -23.48 -47.80 13.53
CA PRO A 722 -22.08 -47.39 13.38
C PRO A 722 -21.73 -46.60 12.10
N ALA A 723 -20.44 -46.29 11.96
CA ALA A 723 -19.80 -45.77 10.76
C ALA A 723 -19.11 -46.89 9.98
N ASP A 724 -18.67 -46.59 8.75
CA ASP A 724 -17.85 -47.50 7.94
C ASP A 724 -16.57 -46.83 7.41
N LYS A 725 -15.54 -47.63 7.17
CA LYS A 725 -14.25 -47.21 6.59
C LYS A 725 -13.85 -48.20 5.49
N VAL A 726 -13.50 -47.71 4.31
CA VAL A 726 -12.83 -48.52 3.28
C VAL A 726 -11.65 -47.75 2.68
N ALA A 727 -10.56 -48.48 2.44
CA ALA A 727 -9.34 -48.10 1.73
C ALA A 727 -8.59 -49.40 1.38
N PRO A 728 -7.50 -49.36 0.57
CA PRO A 728 -7.33 -48.65 -0.70
C PRO A 728 -7.03 -49.63 -1.86
N VAL A 729 -7.04 -49.13 -3.09
CA VAL A 729 -6.30 -49.68 -4.25
C VAL A 729 -5.73 -48.52 -5.04
#